data_AF-A0A9P0GW10-F1
#
_entry.id   AF-A0A9P0GW10-F1
#
_cell.length_a   1.000
_cell.length_b   1.000
_cell.length_c   1.000
_cell.angle_alpha   90.00
_cell.angle_beta   90.00
_cell.angle_gamma   90.00
#
_symmetry.space_group_name_H-M   'P 1'
#
loop_
_entity.id
_entity.type
_entity.pdbx_description
1 polymer ?
#
loop_
_entity_poly.entity_id
_entity_poly.type
_entity_poly.pdbx_seq_one_letter_code
_entity_poly.pdbx_strand_id
1 'polypeptide(L)'
;MLEAEIKMVEIIFDEQMETKQKIGHFNLDKYMPPVAGILRWTRNLCTRLTGPLQNFKALQHPIVESQTGCDLIARAEKFLDIARSFTRQTFALWAEAAPAQIESNLKKNILRRDPRTKELFLNFSLELTAILREVHYLKLMEEPDIPEVVLKLAERNETFQQYTTNVSSTVTWYNKIKRTSKEVEFNLIEKDLVEIDKMITVGEEQLNWESEALWEYMIKLHMLVGNLQGRLQKCQVNLDEIKNILVPFARQPLFERKEGRKEACLALDERTEKLEKRKADIKVATGRILQLLEENMNLFQMTDKQEDEKWLHYIDYTDKIVSNYLYQSVGCSLGYINEHMEPSNNLPPLFESQLKLMEPNITFIPSLDTSDPDGLKSLITGLINDIIDTSAIVERFSKTTAGSYKEEIQANEDIVEIITDIMSNIDKVVEESYEFCDNYQSYAYLWLDDRDQYLHQFLNYGRQLTNDELEYLGMQDPMAPKPNPPKMEQFREQIDNFENLSNQVETIGETEIFHRWFKVDVRPFKQALLNTIRKWGNMFKDHLVTTVTSSLCDLSNFIRLADEGLQQTVIEGDYQALVNVMGFLLNVKERQVTTDEMFGPQRDIIELLKFYDMDIPEEVNVYLQELPEQWNNTKKIAITVKQQVAPLQAAEVTCIRKRIV
;
A
#
# COMPACT_ATOMS: atom_id res chain seq x y z
N MET A 1 60.14 -58.71 -17.84
CA MET A 1 59.91 -57.36 -17.27
C MET A 1 60.45 -56.28 -18.20
N LEU A 2 61.76 -56.22 -18.48
CA LEU A 2 62.33 -55.21 -19.41
C LEU A 2 61.70 -55.24 -20.81
N GLU A 3 61.41 -56.42 -21.37
CA GLU A 3 60.69 -56.54 -22.65
C GLU A 3 59.27 -55.93 -22.62
N ALA A 4 58.56 -56.06 -21.50
CA ALA A 4 57.24 -55.48 -21.35
C ALA A 4 57.31 -53.94 -21.26
N GLU A 5 58.33 -53.40 -20.57
CA GLU A 5 58.56 -51.95 -20.51
C GLU A 5 58.97 -51.38 -21.87
N ILE A 6 59.83 -52.06 -22.64
CA ILE A 6 60.20 -51.65 -24.01
C ILE A 6 58.95 -51.59 -24.89
N LYS A 7 58.14 -52.66 -24.91
CA LYS A 7 56.88 -52.69 -25.69
C LYS A 7 55.92 -51.60 -25.25
N MET A 8 55.78 -51.35 -23.95
CA MET A 8 54.91 -50.30 -23.42
C MET A 8 55.36 -48.91 -23.88
N VAL A 9 56.66 -48.61 -23.81
CA VAL A 9 57.21 -47.31 -24.22
C VAL A 9 57.11 -47.11 -25.73
N GLU A 10 57.31 -48.16 -26.54
CA GLU A 10 57.06 -48.13 -27.99
C GLU A 10 55.59 -47.86 -28.31
N ILE A 11 54.65 -48.56 -27.66
CA ILE A 11 53.20 -48.34 -27.84
C ILE A 11 52.82 -46.90 -27.49
N ILE A 12 53.28 -46.37 -26.36
CA ILE A 12 53.00 -44.99 -25.94
C ILE A 12 53.54 -43.99 -26.98
N PHE A 13 54.72 -44.27 -27.57
CA PHE A 13 55.30 -43.41 -28.58
C PHE A 13 54.49 -43.43 -29.88
N ASP A 14 54.13 -44.62 -30.35
CA ASP A 14 53.35 -44.82 -31.58
C ASP A 14 51.93 -44.24 -31.47
N GLU A 15 51.26 -44.44 -30.33
CA GLU A 15 49.94 -43.84 -30.04
C GLU A 15 49.98 -42.31 -30.12
N GLN A 16 51.04 -41.70 -29.60
CA GLN A 16 51.21 -40.25 -29.64
C GLN A 16 51.48 -39.74 -31.07
N MET A 17 52.24 -40.51 -31.86
CA MET A 17 52.51 -40.19 -33.27
C MET A 17 51.25 -40.33 -34.14
N GLU A 18 50.44 -41.37 -33.91
CA GLU A 18 49.13 -41.51 -34.54
C GLU A 18 48.18 -40.38 -34.16
N THR A 19 48.20 -39.97 -32.89
CA THR A 19 47.37 -38.85 -32.40
C THR A 19 47.73 -37.56 -33.11
N LYS A 20 49.02 -37.28 -33.31
CA LYS A 20 49.48 -36.13 -34.11
C LYS A 20 48.96 -36.21 -35.55
N GLN A 21 48.98 -37.39 -36.18
CA GLN A 21 48.50 -37.54 -37.56
C GLN A 21 46.98 -37.36 -37.69
N LYS A 22 46.21 -37.82 -36.69
CA LYS A 22 44.74 -37.74 -36.69
C LYS A 22 44.21 -36.35 -36.31
N ILE A 23 44.83 -35.70 -35.33
CA ILE A 23 44.30 -34.48 -34.68
C ILE A 23 45.13 -33.22 -35.03
N GLY A 24 46.36 -33.39 -35.54
CA GLY A 24 47.25 -32.30 -35.93
C GLY A 24 48.10 -31.74 -34.79
N HIS A 25 47.86 -32.14 -33.53
CA HIS A 25 48.66 -31.75 -32.37
C HIS A 25 48.98 -32.94 -31.46
N PHE A 26 50.02 -32.80 -30.64
CA PHE A 26 50.38 -33.80 -29.62
C PHE A 26 49.46 -33.67 -28.40
N ASN A 27 49.24 -34.76 -27.67
CA ASN A 27 48.51 -34.73 -26.40
C ASN A 27 49.48 -34.35 -25.28
N LEU A 28 49.40 -33.10 -24.82
CA LEU A 28 50.30 -32.50 -23.84
C LEU A 28 49.52 -31.97 -22.63
N ASP A 29 50.21 -31.79 -21.51
CA ASP A 29 49.63 -31.18 -20.31
C ASP A 29 49.08 -29.77 -20.63
N LYS A 30 47.91 -29.45 -20.05
CA LYS A 30 47.09 -28.26 -20.36
C LYS A 30 47.83 -26.91 -20.34
N TYR A 31 48.94 -26.80 -19.60
CA TYR A 31 49.69 -25.56 -19.43
C TYR A 31 51.10 -25.58 -20.06
N MET A 32 51.45 -26.66 -20.74
CA MET A 32 52.76 -26.83 -21.33
C MET A 32 52.78 -26.30 -22.77
N PRO A 33 53.83 -25.56 -23.17
CA PRO A 33 54.01 -25.16 -24.56
C PRO A 33 54.18 -26.40 -25.47
N PRO A 34 53.81 -26.31 -26.76
CA PRO A 34 53.89 -27.44 -27.68
C PRO A 34 55.30 -28.03 -27.79
N VAL A 35 56.34 -27.24 -28.03
CA VAL A 35 57.71 -27.74 -28.27
C VAL A 35 58.33 -28.23 -26.96
N ALA A 36 58.38 -27.41 -25.91
CA ALA A 36 58.91 -27.79 -24.61
C ALA A 36 58.17 -28.98 -24.00
N GLY A 37 56.85 -29.09 -24.22
CA GLY A 37 56.06 -30.23 -23.78
C GLY A 37 56.46 -31.54 -24.48
N ILE A 38 56.65 -31.50 -25.80
CA ILE A 38 57.13 -32.66 -26.57
C ILE A 38 58.54 -33.06 -26.13
N LEU A 39 59.45 -32.09 -25.96
CA LEU A 39 60.81 -32.35 -25.51
C LEU A 39 60.84 -33.00 -24.13
N ARG A 40 60.05 -32.47 -23.18
CA ARG A 40 59.89 -33.05 -21.84
C ARG A 40 59.30 -34.45 -21.87
N TRP A 41 58.23 -34.66 -22.63
CA TRP A 41 57.59 -35.96 -22.78
C TRP A 41 58.56 -36.99 -23.35
N THR A 42 59.28 -36.65 -24.41
CA THR A 42 60.25 -37.54 -25.04
C THR A 42 61.44 -37.83 -24.11
N ARG A 43 61.91 -36.83 -23.34
CA ARG A 43 62.95 -37.01 -22.32
C ARG A 43 62.49 -37.92 -21.19
N ASN A 44 61.24 -37.78 -20.73
CA ASN A 44 60.66 -38.67 -19.71
C ASN A 44 60.58 -40.13 -20.20
N LEU A 45 60.19 -40.37 -21.45
CA LEU A 45 60.21 -41.72 -22.05
C LEU A 45 61.62 -42.29 -22.11
N CYS A 46 62.59 -41.48 -22.52
CA CYS A 46 64.00 -41.86 -22.51
C CYS A 46 64.47 -42.24 -21.10
N THR A 47 64.18 -41.41 -20.09
CA THR A 47 64.57 -41.67 -18.69
C THR A 47 63.89 -42.91 -18.14
N ARG A 48 62.59 -43.11 -18.42
CA ARG A 48 61.82 -44.30 -18.03
C ARG A 48 62.44 -45.58 -18.55
N LEU A 49 62.95 -45.58 -19.79
CA LEU A 49 63.58 -46.76 -20.38
C LEU A 49 65.05 -46.93 -19.93
N THR A 50 65.77 -45.83 -19.72
CA THR A 50 67.19 -45.84 -19.37
C THR A 50 67.44 -46.51 -18.01
N GLY A 51 66.61 -46.25 -16.99
CA GLY A 51 66.78 -46.86 -15.66
C GLY A 51 66.72 -48.40 -15.65
N PRO A 52 65.63 -49.01 -16.14
CA PRO A 52 65.51 -50.46 -16.30
C PRO A 52 66.58 -51.07 -17.19
N LEU A 53 66.97 -50.38 -18.28
CA LEU A 53 68.03 -50.83 -19.17
C LEU A 53 69.40 -50.86 -18.47
N GLN A 54 69.75 -49.82 -17.72
CA GLN A 54 70.98 -49.77 -16.93
C GLN A 54 71.00 -50.85 -15.85
N ASN A 55 69.89 -51.05 -15.15
CA ASN A 55 69.75 -52.11 -14.14
C ASN A 55 69.91 -53.49 -14.76
N PHE A 56 69.34 -53.73 -15.95
CA PHE A 56 69.48 -55.00 -16.66
C PHE A 56 70.91 -55.27 -17.13
N LYS A 57 71.60 -54.24 -17.65
CA LYS A 57 73.02 -54.32 -18.02
C LYS A 57 73.94 -54.58 -16.82
N ALA A 58 73.56 -54.11 -15.63
CA ALA A 58 74.34 -54.29 -14.40
C ALA A 58 74.14 -55.69 -13.75
N LEU A 59 73.19 -56.50 -14.23
CA LEU A 59 72.96 -57.85 -13.70
C LEU A 59 74.12 -58.77 -14.10
N GLN A 60 74.83 -59.32 -13.12
CA GLN A 60 75.84 -60.37 -13.32
C GLN A 60 75.17 -61.74 -13.48
N HIS A 61 74.29 -61.89 -14.49
CA HIS A 61 73.59 -63.13 -14.78
C HIS A 61 73.80 -63.55 -16.25
N PRO A 62 74.02 -64.85 -16.56
CA PRO A 62 74.20 -65.36 -17.93
C PRO A 62 73.06 -65.06 -18.93
N ILE A 63 71.94 -64.50 -18.46
CA ILE A 63 70.79 -64.11 -19.29
C ILE A 63 71.12 -62.82 -20.05
N VAL A 64 71.99 -61.96 -19.51
CA VAL A 64 72.39 -60.70 -20.17
C VAL A 64 73.27 -60.99 -21.40
N GLU A 65 74.14 -62.00 -21.32
CA GLU A 65 75.01 -62.45 -22.42
C GLU A 65 74.32 -63.43 -23.39
N SER A 66 73.10 -63.85 -23.07
CA SER A 66 72.31 -64.69 -23.97
C SER A 66 71.87 -63.91 -25.21
N GLN A 67 71.65 -64.61 -26.33
CA GLN A 67 71.18 -64.00 -27.58
C GLN A 67 69.93 -63.13 -27.36
N THR A 68 68.98 -63.63 -26.56
CA THR A 68 67.74 -62.91 -26.23
C THR A 68 67.98 -61.66 -25.37
N GLY A 69 68.99 -61.66 -24.50
CA GLY A 69 69.41 -60.50 -23.71
C GLY A 69 70.06 -59.40 -24.55
N CYS A 70 70.97 -59.79 -25.45
CA CYS A 70 71.60 -58.88 -26.40
C CYS A 70 70.59 -58.23 -27.36
N ASP A 71 69.67 -59.03 -27.92
CA ASP A 71 68.61 -58.54 -28.80
C ASP A 71 67.68 -57.53 -28.08
N LEU A 72 67.41 -57.78 -26.80
CA LEU A 72 66.60 -56.90 -25.95
C LEU A 72 67.29 -55.54 -25.68
N ILE A 73 68.60 -55.56 -25.41
CA ILE A 73 69.40 -54.35 -25.21
C ILE A 73 69.45 -53.54 -26.51
N ALA A 74 69.72 -54.19 -27.65
CA ALA A 74 69.77 -53.52 -28.95
C ALA A 74 68.42 -52.88 -29.32
N ARG A 75 67.29 -53.53 -29.01
CA ARG A 75 65.95 -52.96 -29.22
C ARG A 75 65.73 -51.71 -28.35
N ALA A 76 66.10 -51.76 -27.08
CA ALA A 76 65.98 -50.62 -26.17
C ALA A 76 66.86 -49.44 -26.59
N GLU A 77 68.10 -49.69 -27.00
CA GLU A 77 69.01 -48.66 -27.52
C GLU A 77 68.50 -48.05 -28.82
N LYS A 78 68.00 -48.87 -29.75
CA LYS A 78 67.38 -48.39 -30.98
C LYS A 78 66.21 -47.47 -30.71
N PHE A 79 65.34 -47.79 -29.75
CA PHE A 79 64.25 -46.91 -29.36
C PHE A 79 64.76 -45.59 -28.76
N LEU A 80 65.75 -45.63 -27.88
CA LEU A 80 66.35 -44.42 -27.30
C LEU A 80 66.95 -43.50 -28.38
N ASP A 81 67.57 -44.07 -29.41
CA ASP A 81 68.10 -43.29 -30.54
C ASP A 81 66.99 -42.67 -31.39
N ILE A 82 65.91 -43.41 -31.66
CA ILE A 82 64.72 -42.89 -32.35
C ILE A 82 64.14 -41.71 -31.56
N ALA A 83 63.89 -41.89 -30.27
CA ALA A 83 63.34 -40.86 -29.40
C ALA A 83 64.25 -39.61 -29.32
N ARG A 84 65.56 -39.80 -29.16
CA ARG A 84 66.54 -38.68 -29.15
C ARG A 84 66.61 -37.96 -30.50
N SER A 85 66.58 -38.69 -31.60
CA SER A 85 66.58 -38.10 -32.95
C SER A 85 65.34 -37.24 -33.20
N PHE A 86 64.18 -37.72 -32.74
CA PHE A 86 62.91 -37.00 -32.82
C PHE A 86 62.92 -35.71 -31.98
N THR A 87 63.44 -35.77 -30.75
CA THR A 87 63.66 -34.58 -29.89
C THR A 87 64.51 -33.54 -30.61
N ARG A 88 65.66 -33.95 -31.17
CA ARG A 88 66.57 -33.04 -31.90
C ARG A 88 65.94 -32.43 -33.13
N GLN A 89 65.22 -33.21 -33.93
CA GLN A 89 64.53 -32.72 -35.13
C GLN A 89 63.43 -31.71 -34.76
N THR A 90 62.64 -32.00 -33.73
CA THR A 90 61.57 -31.12 -33.24
C THR A 90 62.13 -29.78 -32.75
N PHE A 91 63.24 -29.82 -32.00
CA PHE A 91 63.93 -28.61 -31.56
C PHE A 91 64.54 -27.82 -32.73
N ALA A 92 65.21 -28.48 -33.68
CA ALA A 92 65.83 -27.83 -34.83
C ALA A 92 64.81 -27.09 -35.70
N LEU A 93 63.66 -27.71 -35.98
CA LEU A 93 62.57 -27.07 -36.73
C LEU A 93 62.04 -25.82 -36.03
N TRP A 94 61.92 -25.86 -34.70
CA TRP A 94 61.53 -24.70 -33.92
C TRP A 94 62.60 -23.60 -33.93
N ALA A 95 63.87 -23.97 -33.76
CA ALA A 95 64.99 -23.04 -33.73
C ALA A 95 65.19 -22.30 -35.06
N GLU A 96 64.88 -22.95 -36.19
CA GLU A 96 64.89 -22.33 -37.52
C GLU A 96 63.70 -21.39 -37.76
N ALA A 97 62.50 -21.79 -37.31
CA ALA A 97 61.27 -21.01 -37.53
C ALA A 97 61.12 -19.80 -36.59
N ALA A 98 61.60 -19.91 -35.34
CA ALA A 98 61.37 -18.90 -34.31
C ALA A 98 61.92 -17.49 -34.66
N PRO A 99 63.13 -17.32 -35.21
CA PRO A 99 63.64 -15.98 -35.55
C PRO A 99 62.78 -15.23 -36.58
N ALA A 100 62.34 -15.91 -37.65
CA ALA A 100 61.50 -15.31 -38.68
C ALA A 100 60.10 -14.94 -38.16
N GLN A 101 59.55 -15.77 -37.26
CA GLN A 101 58.29 -15.47 -36.56
C GLN A 101 58.42 -14.27 -35.62
N ILE A 102 59.55 -14.10 -34.95
CA ILE A 102 59.78 -12.94 -34.07
C ILE A 102 59.84 -11.66 -34.89
N GLU A 103 60.66 -11.62 -35.94
CA GLU A 103 60.87 -10.41 -36.75
C GLU A 103 59.58 -9.94 -37.44
N SER A 104 58.81 -10.88 -38.01
CA SER A 104 57.55 -10.56 -38.68
C SER A 104 56.46 -10.09 -37.71
N ASN A 105 56.43 -10.62 -36.49
CA ASN A 105 55.43 -10.26 -35.49
C ASN A 105 55.77 -8.97 -34.73
N LEU A 106 57.06 -8.65 -34.50
CA LEU A 106 57.48 -7.40 -33.87
C LEU A 106 57.26 -6.16 -34.76
N LYS A 107 57.31 -6.35 -36.09
CA LYS A 107 57.00 -5.30 -37.08
C LYS A 107 55.51 -4.98 -37.19
N LYS A 108 54.62 -5.74 -36.54
CA LYS A 108 53.19 -5.45 -36.52
C LYS A 108 52.90 -4.23 -35.65
N ASN A 109 51.90 -3.45 -36.04
CA ASN A 109 51.47 -2.28 -35.27
C ASN A 109 50.82 -2.71 -33.95
N ILE A 110 50.80 -1.82 -32.96
CA ILE A 110 50.39 -2.15 -31.57
C ILE A 110 48.87 -2.42 -31.48
N LEU A 111 48.09 -1.63 -32.20
CA LEU A 111 46.63 -1.64 -32.17
C LEU A 111 46.06 -2.06 -33.51
N ARG A 112 44.91 -2.74 -33.46
CA ARG A 112 44.13 -3.09 -34.65
C ARG A 112 42.66 -2.79 -34.42
N ARG A 113 42.04 -2.11 -35.37
CA ARG A 113 40.58 -1.98 -35.44
C ARG A 113 39.97 -3.12 -36.23
N ASP A 114 38.84 -3.64 -35.75
CA ASP A 114 38.00 -4.50 -36.57
C ASP A 114 37.24 -3.63 -37.59
N PRO A 115 37.36 -3.92 -38.91
CA PRO A 115 36.69 -3.15 -39.96
C PRO A 115 35.16 -3.19 -39.89
N ARG A 116 34.55 -4.18 -39.21
CA ARG A 116 33.08 -4.29 -39.10
C ARG A 116 32.54 -3.66 -37.84
N THR A 117 33.13 -3.96 -36.69
CA THR A 117 32.63 -3.54 -35.38
C THR A 117 33.24 -2.21 -34.91
N LYS A 118 34.31 -1.74 -35.56
CA LYS A 118 35.13 -0.59 -35.15
C LYS A 118 35.70 -0.72 -33.73
N GLU A 119 35.69 -1.92 -33.15
CA GLU A 119 36.28 -2.22 -31.85
C GLU A 119 37.79 -2.30 -31.96
N LEU A 120 38.47 -1.89 -30.89
CA LEU A 120 39.91 -1.99 -30.79
C LEU A 120 40.33 -3.33 -30.21
N PHE A 121 41.44 -3.84 -30.74
CA PHE A 121 42.11 -5.04 -30.30
C PHE A 121 43.60 -4.79 -30.14
N LEU A 122 44.19 -5.42 -29.13
CA LEU A 122 45.63 -5.51 -28.98
C LEU A 122 46.19 -6.43 -30.07
N ASN A 123 47.13 -5.93 -30.87
CA ASN A 123 47.75 -6.69 -31.95
C ASN A 123 49.08 -7.32 -31.49
N PHE A 124 49.03 -8.03 -30.36
CA PHE A 124 50.13 -8.87 -29.88
C PHE A 124 49.87 -10.32 -30.31
N SER A 125 50.74 -10.88 -31.13
CA SER A 125 50.54 -12.23 -31.69
C SER A 125 50.62 -13.31 -30.61
N LEU A 126 49.71 -14.28 -30.66
CA LEU A 126 49.75 -15.49 -29.83
C LEU A 126 51.05 -16.29 -30.03
N GLU A 127 51.66 -16.20 -31.21
CA GLU A 127 52.94 -16.82 -31.55
C GLU A 127 54.09 -16.27 -30.68
N LEU A 128 54.17 -14.96 -30.49
CA LEU A 128 55.17 -14.36 -29.58
C LEU A 128 54.95 -14.80 -28.12
N THR A 129 53.70 -14.87 -27.66
CA THR A 129 53.40 -15.40 -26.32
C THR A 129 53.80 -16.87 -26.18
N ALA A 130 53.57 -17.68 -27.22
CA ALA A 130 53.98 -19.08 -27.25
C ALA A 130 55.50 -19.18 -27.18
N ILE A 131 56.24 -18.46 -28.03
CA ILE A 131 57.71 -18.44 -28.03
C ILE A 131 58.27 -18.00 -26.67
N LEU A 132 57.73 -16.95 -26.05
CA LEU A 132 58.17 -16.51 -24.72
C LEU A 132 57.97 -17.59 -23.64
N ARG A 133 56.87 -18.35 -23.71
CA ARG A 133 56.62 -19.50 -22.82
C ARG A 133 57.56 -20.65 -23.14
N GLU A 134 57.77 -20.98 -24.41
CA GLU A 134 58.72 -22.01 -24.86
C GLU A 134 60.11 -21.75 -24.28
N VAL A 135 60.62 -20.52 -24.39
CA VAL A 135 61.95 -20.13 -23.91
C VAL A 135 62.09 -20.28 -22.41
N HIS A 136 61.04 -19.95 -21.65
CA HIS A 136 61.06 -20.13 -20.20
C HIS A 136 61.28 -21.60 -19.83
N TYR A 137 60.56 -22.52 -20.48
CA TYR A 137 60.72 -23.95 -20.23
C TYR A 137 62.01 -24.53 -20.82
N LEU A 138 62.47 -24.05 -21.98
CA LEU A 138 63.74 -24.48 -22.58
C LEU A 138 64.95 -24.06 -21.71
N LYS A 139 64.92 -22.85 -21.13
CA LYS A 139 65.91 -22.42 -20.13
C LYS A 139 65.91 -23.31 -18.89
N LEU A 140 64.73 -23.71 -18.42
CA LEU A 140 64.59 -24.63 -17.28
C LEU A 140 65.09 -26.05 -17.59
N MET A 141 65.03 -26.47 -18.86
CA MET A 141 65.53 -27.77 -19.32
C MET A 141 67.03 -27.78 -19.63
N GLU A 142 67.70 -26.63 -19.53
CA GLU A 142 69.13 -26.44 -19.84
C GLU A 142 69.51 -26.83 -21.27
N GLU A 143 68.63 -26.56 -22.25
CA GLU A 143 68.94 -26.82 -23.66
C GLU A 143 70.01 -25.83 -24.18
N PRO A 144 71.13 -26.30 -24.76
CA PRO A 144 72.30 -25.46 -25.03
C PRO A 144 72.18 -24.59 -26.29
N ASP A 145 71.33 -24.95 -27.26
CA ASP A 145 71.34 -24.38 -28.61
C ASP A 145 70.14 -23.43 -28.88
N ILE A 146 69.71 -22.64 -27.88
CA ILE A 146 68.62 -21.67 -28.05
C ILE A 146 69.12 -20.47 -28.91
N PRO A 147 68.42 -20.07 -29.99
CA PRO A 147 68.84 -18.95 -30.82
C PRO A 147 69.00 -17.62 -30.05
N GLU A 148 70.05 -16.85 -30.33
CA GLU A 148 70.32 -15.57 -29.63
C GLU A 148 69.19 -14.54 -29.77
N VAL A 149 68.52 -14.50 -30.93
CA VAL A 149 67.36 -13.61 -31.19
C VAL A 149 66.23 -13.88 -30.19
N VAL A 150 66.04 -15.14 -29.86
CA VAL A 150 65.00 -15.61 -28.95
C VAL A 150 65.37 -15.30 -27.48
N LEU A 151 66.66 -15.39 -27.13
CA LEU A 151 67.17 -15.00 -25.81
C LEU A 151 67.00 -13.50 -25.56
N LYS A 152 67.33 -12.65 -26.54
CA LYS A 152 67.13 -11.19 -26.47
C LYS A 152 65.65 -10.81 -26.31
N LEU A 153 64.75 -11.53 -26.98
CA LEU A 153 63.31 -11.34 -26.78
C LEU A 153 62.89 -11.70 -25.34
N ALA A 154 63.41 -12.79 -24.80
CA ALA A 154 63.07 -13.24 -23.45
C ALA A 154 63.56 -12.29 -22.36
N GLU A 155 64.67 -11.58 -22.56
CA GLU A 155 65.12 -10.50 -21.66
C GLU A 155 64.13 -9.34 -21.62
N ARG A 156 63.45 -9.06 -22.74
CA ARG A 156 62.41 -8.03 -22.85
C ARG A 156 61.02 -8.51 -22.44
N ASN A 157 60.85 -9.76 -21.99
CA ASN A 157 59.54 -10.35 -21.68
C ASN A 157 58.75 -9.53 -20.64
N GLU A 158 59.39 -9.11 -19.55
CA GLU A 158 58.73 -8.30 -18.51
C GLU A 158 58.22 -6.96 -19.08
N THR A 159 59.00 -6.33 -19.96
CA THR A 159 58.58 -5.08 -20.62
C THR A 159 57.38 -5.30 -21.54
N PHE A 160 57.35 -6.39 -22.32
CA PHE A 160 56.20 -6.72 -23.16
C PHE A 160 54.96 -7.09 -22.34
N GLN A 161 55.12 -7.73 -21.18
CA GLN A 161 53.99 -7.99 -20.27
C GLN A 161 53.40 -6.69 -19.72
N GLN A 162 54.25 -5.73 -19.32
CA GLN A 162 53.79 -4.40 -18.88
C GLN A 162 53.06 -3.66 -20.02
N TYR A 163 53.61 -3.68 -21.23
CA TYR A 163 53.00 -3.07 -22.42
C TYR A 163 51.65 -3.70 -22.75
N THR A 164 51.59 -5.03 -22.79
CA THR A 164 50.38 -5.81 -23.08
C THR A 164 49.30 -5.53 -22.04
N THR A 165 49.65 -5.51 -20.76
CA THR A 165 48.68 -5.27 -19.66
C THR A 165 48.11 -3.86 -19.72
N ASN A 166 48.97 -2.86 -19.94
CA ASN A 166 48.56 -1.47 -20.06
C ASN A 166 47.62 -1.28 -21.25
N VAL A 167 48.04 -1.68 -22.45
CA VAL A 167 47.24 -1.50 -23.67
C VAL A 167 45.97 -2.34 -23.64
N SER A 168 46.00 -3.57 -23.13
CA SER A 168 44.80 -4.40 -22.96
C SER A 168 43.77 -3.71 -22.06
N SER A 169 44.21 -3.09 -20.97
CA SER A 169 43.34 -2.33 -20.07
C SER A 169 42.74 -1.11 -20.79
N THR A 170 43.57 -0.35 -21.50
CA THR A 170 43.16 0.81 -22.31
C THR A 170 42.13 0.45 -23.37
N VAL A 171 42.38 -0.64 -24.12
CA VAL A 171 41.45 -1.16 -25.14
C VAL A 171 40.13 -1.57 -24.52
N THR A 172 40.18 -2.26 -23.38
CA THR A 172 38.98 -2.68 -22.65
C THR A 172 38.16 -1.48 -22.20
N TRP A 173 38.81 -0.45 -21.65
CA TRP A 173 38.14 0.78 -21.22
C TRP A 173 37.56 1.57 -22.38
N TYR A 174 38.30 1.73 -23.48
CA TYR A 174 37.81 2.42 -24.67
C TYR A 174 36.58 1.73 -25.29
N ASN A 175 36.65 0.41 -25.46
CA ASN A 175 35.51 -0.37 -25.96
C ASN A 175 34.32 -0.30 -25.00
N LYS A 176 34.56 -0.27 -23.69
CA LYS A 176 33.52 -0.07 -22.68
C LYS A 176 32.84 1.30 -22.85
N ILE A 177 33.60 2.40 -22.97
CA ILE A 177 33.05 3.74 -23.22
C ILE A 177 32.12 3.72 -24.44
N LYS A 178 32.56 3.13 -25.56
CA LYS A 178 31.74 3.06 -26.78
C LYS A 178 30.48 2.22 -26.63
N ARG A 179 30.51 1.15 -25.84
CA ARG A 179 29.34 0.28 -25.63
C ARG A 179 28.34 0.84 -24.61
N THR A 180 28.80 1.60 -23.61
CA THR A 180 27.96 2.06 -22.50
C THR A 180 27.55 3.53 -22.57
N SER A 181 28.18 4.34 -23.42
CA SER A 181 27.81 5.75 -23.58
C SER A 181 26.48 5.89 -24.32
N LYS A 182 25.56 6.67 -23.73
CA LYS A 182 24.35 7.12 -24.43
C LYS A 182 24.67 8.30 -25.33
N GLU A 183 23.83 8.60 -26.30
CA GLU A 183 24.04 9.72 -27.23
C GLU A 183 24.25 11.06 -26.52
N VAL A 184 23.47 11.34 -25.47
CA VAL A 184 23.60 12.58 -24.66
C VAL A 184 24.92 12.65 -23.89
N GLU A 185 25.43 11.51 -23.40
CA GLU A 185 26.73 11.44 -22.73
C GLU A 185 27.87 11.54 -23.76
N PHE A 186 27.70 10.89 -24.92
CA PHE A 186 28.65 10.87 -26.02
C PHE A 186 28.90 12.29 -26.56
N ASN A 187 27.84 13.08 -26.74
CA ASN A 187 27.94 14.47 -27.22
C ASN A 187 28.81 15.34 -26.32
N LEU A 188 28.77 15.13 -25.00
CA LEU A 188 29.58 15.85 -24.01
C LEU A 188 31.06 15.44 -24.05
N ILE A 189 31.35 14.16 -24.28
CA ILE A 189 32.72 13.61 -24.30
C ILE A 189 33.35 13.56 -25.70
N GLU A 190 32.64 14.01 -26.73
CA GLU A 190 33.05 13.92 -28.13
C GLU A 190 34.46 14.51 -28.38
N LYS A 191 34.78 15.65 -27.77
CA LYS A 191 36.08 16.31 -27.91
C LYS A 191 37.22 15.45 -27.37
N ASP A 192 37.03 14.88 -26.19
CA ASP A 192 38.00 13.99 -25.54
C ASP A 192 38.16 12.69 -26.34
N LEU A 193 37.06 12.14 -26.88
CA LEU A 193 37.11 10.95 -27.73
C LEU A 193 37.84 11.20 -29.04
N VAL A 194 37.68 12.37 -29.66
CA VAL A 194 38.43 12.73 -30.88
C VAL A 194 39.93 12.85 -30.59
N GLU A 195 40.31 13.39 -29.42
CA GLU A 195 41.72 13.44 -29.01
C GLU A 195 42.29 12.04 -28.79
N ILE A 196 41.54 11.17 -28.09
CA ILE A 196 41.91 9.76 -27.89
C ILE A 196 42.00 9.02 -29.22
N ASP A 197 41.06 9.24 -30.15
CA ASP A 197 41.06 8.61 -31.47
C ASP A 197 42.28 9.01 -32.30
N LYS A 198 42.70 10.28 -32.25
CA LYS A 198 43.95 10.72 -32.90
C LYS A 198 45.17 9.96 -32.36
N MET A 199 45.25 9.78 -31.04
CA MET A 199 46.33 9.01 -30.43
C MET A 199 46.26 7.54 -30.85
N ILE A 200 45.07 6.94 -30.85
CA ILE A 200 44.86 5.57 -31.31
C ILE A 200 45.33 5.37 -32.75
N THR A 201 45.01 6.30 -33.67
CA THR A 201 45.46 6.21 -35.07
C THR A 201 46.99 6.21 -35.19
N VAL A 202 47.70 6.97 -34.34
CA VAL A 202 49.18 6.91 -34.29
C VAL A 202 49.65 5.50 -33.89
N GLY A 203 48.98 4.84 -32.95
CA GLY A 203 49.25 3.44 -32.56
C GLY A 203 48.81 2.38 -33.58
N GLU A 204 47.88 2.71 -34.49
CA GLU A 204 47.39 1.83 -35.55
C GLU A 204 48.27 1.89 -36.82
N GLU A 205 48.88 3.04 -37.12
CA GLU A 205 49.57 3.28 -38.39
C GLU A 205 51.09 3.46 -38.27
N GLN A 206 51.57 4.05 -37.17
CA GLN A 206 52.95 4.57 -37.09
C GLN A 206 53.84 3.85 -36.07
N LEU A 207 53.27 3.20 -35.05
CA LEU A 207 54.02 2.57 -33.97
C LEU A 207 53.99 1.04 -34.05
N ASN A 208 55.18 0.44 -33.99
CA ASN A 208 55.41 -1.01 -33.89
C ASN A 208 56.06 -1.38 -32.55
N TRP A 209 56.19 -2.66 -32.24
CA TRP A 209 56.72 -3.15 -30.95
C TRP A 209 58.22 -2.85 -30.72
N GLU A 210 58.93 -2.37 -31.74
CA GLU A 210 60.35 -2.00 -31.70
C GLU A 210 60.57 -0.48 -31.61
N SER A 211 59.52 0.32 -31.67
CA SER A 211 59.62 1.78 -31.71
C SER A 211 60.22 2.36 -30.41
N GLU A 212 61.05 3.39 -30.55
CA GLU A 212 61.59 4.15 -29.41
C GLU A 212 60.48 4.93 -28.69
N ALA A 213 60.60 5.11 -27.37
CA ALA A 213 59.63 5.82 -26.51
C ALA A 213 58.18 5.25 -26.49
N LEU A 214 57.97 3.99 -26.88
CA LEU A 214 56.69 3.27 -26.86
C LEU A 214 55.95 3.40 -25.51
N TRP A 215 56.69 3.31 -24.41
CA TRP A 215 56.14 3.33 -23.05
C TRP A 215 55.52 4.68 -22.70
N GLU A 216 56.13 5.80 -23.10
CA GLU A 216 55.60 7.14 -22.83
C GLU A 216 54.28 7.36 -23.57
N TYR A 217 54.19 6.91 -24.82
CA TYR A 217 52.96 6.92 -25.59
C TYR A 217 51.87 6.06 -24.92
N MET A 218 52.20 4.83 -24.52
CA MET A 218 51.25 3.92 -23.86
C MET A 218 50.72 4.49 -22.55
N ILE A 219 51.59 5.08 -21.71
CA ILE A 219 51.18 5.74 -20.48
C ILE A 219 50.24 6.92 -20.78
N LYS A 220 50.58 7.78 -21.74
CA LYS A 220 49.73 8.92 -22.11
C LYS A 220 48.35 8.46 -22.56
N LEU A 221 48.27 7.48 -23.46
CA LEU A 221 47.00 6.93 -23.94
C LEU A 221 46.19 6.29 -22.79
N HIS A 222 46.85 5.52 -21.94
CA HIS A 222 46.22 4.88 -20.78
C HIS A 222 45.64 5.88 -19.80
N MET A 223 46.39 6.95 -19.49
CA MET A 223 45.94 8.01 -18.59
C MET A 223 44.74 8.77 -19.19
N LEU A 224 44.77 9.12 -20.48
CA LEU A 224 43.65 9.81 -21.13
C LEU A 224 42.37 8.97 -21.13
N VAL A 225 42.47 7.71 -21.56
CA VAL A 225 41.32 6.78 -21.60
C VAL A 225 40.84 6.46 -20.19
N GLY A 226 41.74 6.22 -19.24
CA GLY A 226 41.42 5.95 -17.84
C GLY A 226 40.71 7.12 -17.16
N ASN A 227 41.18 8.35 -17.37
CA ASN A 227 40.54 9.56 -16.86
C ASN A 227 39.14 9.75 -17.45
N LEU A 228 38.98 9.55 -18.76
CA LEU A 228 37.66 9.65 -19.40
C LEU A 228 36.71 8.55 -18.90
N GLN A 229 37.17 7.30 -18.85
CA GLN A 229 36.34 6.19 -18.36
C GLN A 229 35.97 6.36 -16.89
N GLY A 230 36.89 6.82 -16.04
CA GLY A 230 36.62 7.09 -14.63
C GLY A 230 35.55 8.16 -14.44
N ARG A 231 35.65 9.27 -15.19
CA ARG A 231 34.65 10.35 -15.16
C ARG A 231 33.29 9.85 -15.66
N LEU A 232 33.24 9.20 -16.82
CA LEU A 232 31.99 8.67 -17.39
C LEU A 232 31.35 7.64 -16.46
N GLN A 233 32.12 6.71 -15.91
CA GLN A 233 31.61 5.71 -14.99
C GLN A 233 31.04 6.35 -13.72
N LYS A 234 31.69 7.38 -13.18
CA LYS A 234 31.16 8.11 -12.02
C LYS A 234 29.87 8.85 -12.38
N CYS A 235 29.78 9.50 -13.54
CA CYS A 235 28.52 10.11 -14.00
C CYS A 235 27.38 9.09 -14.13
N GLN A 236 27.68 7.89 -14.66
CA GLN A 236 26.70 6.82 -14.80
C GLN A 236 26.23 6.29 -13.44
N VAL A 237 27.14 6.12 -12.48
CA VAL A 237 26.79 5.77 -11.09
C VAL A 237 25.92 6.85 -10.46
N ASN A 238 26.26 8.13 -10.65
CA ASN A 238 25.46 9.25 -10.15
C ASN A 238 24.05 9.26 -10.77
N LEU A 239 23.91 8.96 -12.07
CA LEU A 239 22.60 8.81 -12.72
C LEU A 239 21.79 7.64 -12.15
N ASP A 240 22.42 6.52 -11.83
CA ASP A 240 21.74 5.39 -11.18
C ASP A 240 21.36 5.72 -9.73
N GLU A 241 22.17 6.50 -9.01
CA GLU A 241 21.82 7.02 -7.69
C GLU A 241 20.58 7.95 -7.76
N ILE A 242 20.53 8.87 -8.74
CA ILE A 242 19.34 9.73 -8.99
C ILE A 242 18.08 8.88 -9.16
N LYS A 243 18.14 7.82 -9.96
CA LYS A 243 16.99 6.90 -10.13
C LYS A 243 16.63 6.23 -8.81
N ASN A 244 17.62 5.69 -8.10
CA ASN A 244 17.40 4.91 -6.87
C ASN A 244 16.81 5.75 -5.73
N ILE A 245 17.18 7.04 -5.64
CA ILE A 245 16.58 7.98 -4.69
C ILE A 245 15.07 8.13 -4.94
N LEU A 246 14.63 8.04 -6.20
CA LEU A 246 13.23 8.26 -6.58
C LEU A 246 12.36 7.00 -6.53
N VAL A 247 12.96 5.80 -6.57
CA VAL A 247 12.24 4.51 -6.55
C VAL A 247 11.28 4.35 -5.35
N PRO A 248 11.61 4.73 -4.10
CA PRO A 248 10.69 4.61 -2.98
C PRO A 248 9.41 5.43 -3.16
N PHE A 249 9.51 6.63 -3.74
CA PHE A 249 8.35 7.48 -4.02
C PHE A 249 7.45 6.86 -5.10
N ALA A 250 8.04 6.28 -6.14
CA ALA A 250 7.31 5.65 -7.24
C ALA A 250 6.60 4.33 -6.86
N ARG A 251 7.02 3.66 -5.76
CA ARG A 251 6.49 2.34 -5.38
C ARG A 251 5.56 2.34 -4.17
N GLN A 252 5.60 3.40 -3.36
CA GLN A 252 4.82 3.47 -2.14
C GLN A 252 3.77 4.58 -2.27
N PRO A 253 2.47 4.27 -2.14
CA PRO A 253 1.42 5.28 -2.20
C PRO A 253 1.57 6.29 -1.05
N LEU A 254 1.04 7.50 -1.24
CA LEU A 254 1.07 8.55 -0.21
C LEU A 254 0.20 8.21 1.01
N PHE A 255 -0.99 7.69 0.75
CA PHE A 255 -1.96 7.35 1.78
C PHE A 255 -2.22 5.85 1.76
N GLU A 256 -2.16 5.24 2.95
CA GLU A 256 -2.36 3.81 3.17
C GLU A 256 -3.37 3.58 4.30
N ARG A 257 -3.92 2.36 4.38
CA ARG A 257 -4.79 1.93 5.49
C ARG A 257 -4.11 2.06 6.85
N LYS A 258 -4.90 2.33 7.89
CA LYS A 258 -4.40 2.48 9.27
C LYS A 258 -3.65 1.24 9.74
N GLU A 259 -2.41 1.44 10.19
CA GLU A 259 -1.51 0.40 10.72
C GLU A 259 -1.26 -0.82 9.79
N GLY A 260 -1.48 -0.69 8.48
CA GLY A 260 -1.34 -1.82 7.54
C GLY A 260 -2.35 -2.95 7.76
N ARG A 261 -3.38 -2.72 8.58
CA ARG A 261 -4.47 -3.69 8.78
C ARG A 261 -5.37 -3.69 7.56
N LYS A 262 -5.53 -4.86 6.94
CA LYS A 262 -6.29 -5.01 5.68
C LYS A 262 -7.75 -4.54 5.78
N GLU A 263 -8.34 -4.64 6.97
CA GLU A 263 -9.76 -4.33 7.22
C GLU A 263 -10.01 -2.89 7.69
N ALA A 264 -8.97 -2.10 7.93
CA ALA A 264 -9.12 -0.72 8.41
C ALA A 264 -9.37 0.27 7.26
N CYS A 265 -10.17 1.30 7.51
CA CYS A 265 -10.36 2.43 6.60
C CYS A 265 -9.04 3.21 6.38
N LEU A 266 -9.05 4.14 5.42
CA LEU A 266 -7.93 5.03 5.14
C LEU A 266 -7.57 5.85 6.39
N ALA A 267 -6.26 6.00 6.68
CA ALA A 267 -5.78 6.73 7.85
C ALA A 267 -5.88 8.26 7.65
N LEU A 268 -7.09 8.80 7.70
CA LEU A 268 -7.35 10.23 7.53
C LEU A 268 -6.76 11.08 8.67
N ASP A 269 -6.67 10.53 9.89
CA ASP A 269 -6.09 11.20 11.06
C ASP A 269 -4.61 11.58 10.85
N GLU A 270 -3.89 10.78 10.06
CA GLU A 270 -2.44 10.92 9.81
C GLU A 270 -2.15 11.65 8.49
N ARG A 271 -3.18 12.17 7.81
CA ARG A 271 -3.07 12.78 6.48
C ARG A 271 -2.01 13.89 6.43
N THR A 272 -2.09 14.82 7.38
CA THR A 272 -1.18 15.99 7.44
C THR A 272 0.25 15.58 7.76
N GLU A 273 0.44 14.66 8.72
CA GLU A 273 1.77 14.15 9.09
C GLU A 273 2.43 13.39 7.94
N LYS A 274 1.70 12.48 7.28
CA LYS A 274 2.21 11.71 6.13
C LYS A 274 2.54 12.62 4.95
N LEU A 275 1.69 13.61 4.68
CA LEU A 275 1.93 14.59 3.64
C LEU A 275 3.22 15.36 3.94
N GLU A 276 3.33 15.99 5.11
CA GLU A 276 4.52 16.79 5.46
C GLU A 276 5.81 15.96 5.48
N LYS A 277 5.75 14.71 5.95
CA LYS A 277 6.88 13.78 5.86
C LYS A 277 7.29 13.53 4.41
N ARG A 278 6.33 13.21 3.52
CA ARG A 278 6.61 13.01 2.09
C ARG A 278 7.20 14.28 1.46
N LYS A 279 6.67 15.45 1.78
CA LYS A 279 7.19 16.73 1.29
C LYS A 279 8.64 16.95 1.74
N ALA A 280 8.96 16.66 2.99
CA ALA A 280 10.31 16.75 3.52
C ALA A 280 11.27 15.78 2.82
N ASP A 281 10.86 14.52 2.65
CA ASP A 281 11.67 13.49 1.98
C ASP A 281 11.94 13.85 0.50
N ILE A 282 10.94 14.38 -0.22
CA ILE A 282 11.09 14.84 -1.61
C ILE A 282 12.05 16.05 -1.67
N LYS A 283 12.00 16.98 -0.72
CA LYS A 283 12.95 18.12 -0.66
C LYS A 283 14.38 17.63 -0.45
N VAL A 284 14.59 16.68 0.45
CA VAL A 284 15.91 16.08 0.70
C VAL A 284 16.41 15.34 -0.55
N ALA A 285 15.55 14.56 -1.20
CA ALA A 285 15.86 13.89 -2.46
C ALA A 285 16.23 14.87 -3.57
N THR A 286 15.47 15.96 -3.72
CA THR A 286 15.72 17.03 -4.70
C THR A 286 17.07 17.71 -4.46
N GLY A 287 17.39 18.03 -3.20
CA GLY A 287 18.70 18.57 -2.82
C GLY A 287 19.86 17.63 -3.16
N ARG A 288 19.68 16.32 -2.95
CA ARG A 288 20.69 15.31 -3.34
C ARG A 288 20.84 15.19 -4.85
N ILE A 289 19.75 15.25 -5.61
CA ILE A 289 19.77 15.25 -7.08
C ILE A 289 20.55 16.47 -7.60
N LEU A 290 20.31 17.66 -7.05
CA LEU A 290 21.06 18.88 -7.40
C LEU A 290 22.57 18.72 -7.16
N GLN A 291 22.97 18.15 -6.01
CA GLN A 291 24.38 17.85 -5.73
C GLN A 291 24.99 16.88 -6.75
N LEU A 292 24.27 15.80 -7.10
CA LEU A 292 24.73 14.82 -8.09
C LEU A 292 24.84 15.43 -9.50
N LEU A 293 23.92 16.33 -9.86
CA LEU A 293 23.98 17.09 -11.11
C LEU A 293 25.20 18.04 -11.14
N GLU A 294 25.50 18.72 -10.02
CA GLU A 294 26.69 19.56 -9.89
C GLU A 294 27.98 18.73 -9.98
N GLU A 295 28.02 17.56 -9.33
CA GLU A 295 29.12 16.61 -9.47
C GLU A 295 29.30 16.17 -10.94
N ASN A 296 28.21 15.84 -11.64
CA ASN A 296 28.25 15.46 -13.06
C ASN A 296 28.74 16.62 -13.93
N MET A 297 28.33 17.85 -13.64
CA MET A 297 28.79 19.05 -14.35
C MET A 297 30.32 19.21 -14.23
N ASN A 298 30.87 19.01 -13.04
CA ASN A 298 32.32 19.04 -12.80
C ASN A 298 33.04 17.88 -13.51
N LEU A 299 32.47 16.68 -13.51
CA LEU A 299 33.04 15.51 -14.20
C LEU A 299 33.06 15.68 -15.74
N PHE A 300 32.04 16.32 -16.32
CA PHE A 300 32.02 16.66 -17.74
C PHE A 300 32.81 17.94 -18.08
N GLN A 301 33.39 18.63 -17.10
CA GLN A 301 34.13 19.88 -17.28
C GLN A 301 33.28 20.98 -17.94
N MET A 302 31.99 21.02 -17.62
CA MET A 302 31.03 22.00 -18.15
C MET A 302 30.75 23.17 -17.19
N THR A 303 31.53 23.30 -16.11
CA THR A 303 31.36 24.33 -15.07
C THR A 303 31.34 25.75 -15.64
N ASP A 304 32.15 26.03 -16.67
CA ASP A 304 32.25 27.33 -17.35
C ASP A 304 31.30 27.48 -18.56
N LYS A 305 30.52 26.43 -18.89
CA LYS A 305 29.69 26.34 -20.11
C LYS A 305 28.28 25.80 -19.82
N GLN A 306 27.65 26.38 -18.82
CA GLN A 306 26.33 25.93 -18.34
C GLN A 306 25.19 26.19 -19.34
N GLU A 307 25.42 27.03 -20.35
CA GLU A 307 24.45 27.35 -21.40
C GLU A 307 24.73 26.62 -22.72
N ASP A 308 25.73 25.74 -22.77
CA ASP A 308 26.00 24.92 -23.96
C ASP A 308 24.83 23.96 -24.23
N GLU A 309 24.36 23.92 -25.47
CA GLU A 309 23.25 23.05 -25.91
C GLU A 309 23.50 21.58 -25.52
N LYS A 310 24.76 21.13 -25.57
CA LYS A 310 25.12 19.75 -25.21
C LYS A 310 24.84 19.44 -23.73
N TRP A 311 25.09 20.39 -22.84
CA TRP A 311 24.82 20.26 -21.41
C TRP A 311 23.32 20.36 -21.12
N LEU A 312 22.63 21.28 -21.79
CA LEU A 312 21.17 21.42 -21.67
C LEU A 312 20.46 20.12 -22.08
N HIS A 313 20.87 19.46 -23.17
CA HIS A 313 20.32 18.17 -23.56
C HIS A 313 20.53 17.05 -22.52
N TYR A 314 21.65 17.08 -21.78
CA TYR A 314 21.91 16.13 -20.71
C TYR A 314 21.04 16.42 -19.47
N ILE A 315 20.83 17.71 -19.14
CA ILE A 315 19.87 18.11 -18.12
C ILE A 315 18.47 17.67 -18.52
N ASP A 316 18.03 17.92 -19.75
CA ASP A 316 16.71 17.53 -20.26
C ASP A 316 16.50 16.00 -20.20
N TYR A 317 17.55 15.23 -20.49
CA TYR A 317 17.51 13.79 -20.31
C TYR A 317 17.29 13.38 -18.85
N THR A 318 17.98 14.03 -17.92
CA THR A 318 17.83 13.74 -16.48
C THR A 318 16.49 14.25 -15.95
N ASP A 319 16.04 15.42 -16.39
CA ASP A 319 14.73 16.03 -16.12
C ASP A 319 13.60 15.07 -16.50
N LYS A 320 13.69 14.46 -17.69
CA LYS A 320 12.72 13.46 -18.15
C LYS A 320 12.70 12.20 -17.29
N ILE A 321 13.85 11.77 -16.77
CA ILE A 321 13.91 10.64 -15.82
C ILE A 321 13.15 11.02 -14.54
N VAL A 322 13.43 12.20 -13.98
CA VAL A 322 12.74 12.68 -12.76
C VAL A 322 11.24 12.83 -12.99
N SER A 323 10.83 13.45 -14.11
CA SER A 323 9.42 13.60 -14.51
C SER A 323 8.70 12.24 -14.52
N ASN A 324 9.31 11.20 -15.13
CA ASN A 324 8.73 9.86 -15.16
C ASN A 324 8.58 9.23 -13.76
N TYR A 325 9.54 9.44 -12.85
CA TYR A 325 9.40 8.94 -11.48
C TYR A 325 8.36 9.70 -10.66
N LEU A 326 8.24 11.02 -10.84
CA LEU A 326 7.18 11.82 -10.23
C LEU A 326 5.80 11.40 -10.74
N TYR A 327 5.68 11.18 -12.05
CA TYR A 327 4.50 10.60 -12.68
C TYR A 327 4.13 9.25 -12.06
N GLN A 328 5.10 8.32 -11.94
CA GLN A 328 4.87 7.02 -11.29
C GLN A 328 4.48 7.16 -9.81
N SER A 329 5.03 8.12 -9.08
CA SER A 329 4.67 8.38 -7.67
C SER A 329 3.21 8.84 -7.52
N VAL A 330 2.77 9.76 -8.38
CA VAL A 330 1.38 10.23 -8.42
C VAL A 330 0.46 9.11 -8.89
N GLY A 331 0.80 8.43 -9.98
CA GLY A 331 0.05 7.31 -10.54
C GLY A 331 -0.08 6.14 -9.56
N CYS A 332 0.97 5.79 -8.81
CA CYS A 332 0.90 4.76 -7.77
C CYS A 332 -0.07 5.14 -6.63
N SER A 333 -0.05 6.40 -6.21
CA SER A 333 -0.91 6.88 -5.13
C SER A 333 -2.39 6.99 -5.54
N LEU A 334 -2.67 7.50 -6.75
CA LEU A 334 -4.03 7.56 -7.29
C LEU A 334 -4.54 6.18 -7.67
N GLY A 335 -3.69 5.36 -8.29
CA GLY A 335 -3.98 3.96 -8.63
C GLY A 335 -4.34 3.15 -7.39
N TYR A 336 -3.65 3.36 -6.27
CA TYR A 336 -4.01 2.73 -5.00
C TYR A 336 -5.46 3.05 -4.60
N ILE A 337 -5.89 4.32 -4.66
CA ILE A 337 -7.26 4.71 -4.33
C ILE A 337 -8.25 4.09 -5.34
N ASN A 338 -7.96 4.16 -6.63
CA ASN A 338 -8.85 3.65 -7.67
C ASN A 338 -9.02 2.12 -7.60
N GLU A 339 -7.93 1.37 -7.43
CA GLU A 339 -7.95 -0.09 -7.24
C GLU A 339 -8.79 -0.49 -6.02
N HIS A 340 -8.81 0.35 -4.98
CA HIS A 340 -9.60 0.12 -3.77
C HIS A 340 -11.07 0.50 -3.93
N MET A 341 -11.43 1.33 -4.92
CA MET A 341 -12.82 1.65 -5.29
C MET A 341 -13.41 0.68 -6.32
N GLU A 342 -12.59 -0.19 -6.89
CA GLU A 342 -13.00 -1.14 -7.91
C GLU A 342 -13.66 -2.40 -7.28
N PRO A 343 -14.96 -2.65 -7.53
CA PRO A 343 -15.70 -3.73 -6.85
C PRO A 343 -15.15 -5.13 -7.16
N SER A 344 -14.53 -5.31 -8.33
CA SER A 344 -13.98 -6.59 -8.78
C SER A 344 -12.77 -7.06 -7.95
N ASN A 345 -12.05 -6.14 -7.30
CA ASN A 345 -10.85 -6.45 -6.52
C ASN A 345 -11.15 -7.07 -5.14
N ASN A 346 -12.41 -7.04 -4.69
CA ASN A 346 -12.85 -7.66 -3.44
C ASN A 346 -12.03 -7.22 -2.20
N LEU A 347 -11.75 -5.93 -2.11
CA LEU A 347 -11.04 -5.32 -0.98
C LEU A 347 -12.03 -4.83 0.09
N PRO A 348 -11.61 -4.74 1.37
CA PRO A 348 -12.45 -4.16 2.43
C PRO A 348 -12.78 -2.68 2.18
N PRO A 349 -13.83 -2.11 2.80
CA PRO A 349 -14.16 -0.71 2.64
C PRO A 349 -12.98 0.22 2.96
N LEU A 350 -12.75 1.23 2.11
CA LEU A 350 -11.70 2.22 2.26
C LEU A 350 -12.20 3.46 3.02
N PHE A 351 -13.47 3.84 2.79
CA PHE A 351 -14.10 5.01 3.39
C PHE A 351 -15.35 4.61 4.18
N GLU A 352 -15.64 5.39 5.22
CA GLU A 352 -16.79 5.18 6.10
C GLU A 352 -17.53 6.50 6.33
N SER A 353 -18.87 6.45 6.33
CA SER A 353 -19.73 7.53 6.79
C SER A 353 -20.76 7.02 7.79
N GLN A 354 -21.14 7.85 8.76
CA GLN A 354 -22.14 7.55 9.76
C GLN A 354 -23.47 8.19 9.36
N LEU A 355 -24.54 7.40 9.37
CA LEU A 355 -25.90 7.92 9.27
C LEU A 355 -26.37 8.39 10.65
N LYS A 356 -26.75 9.66 10.77
CA LYS A 356 -27.28 10.24 12.00
C LYS A 356 -28.61 10.93 11.75
N LEU A 357 -29.51 10.83 12.74
CA LEU A 357 -30.73 11.63 12.78
C LEU A 357 -30.43 12.94 13.50
N MET A 358 -30.42 14.04 12.75
CA MET A 358 -30.25 15.41 13.26
C MET A 358 -31.53 16.18 12.94
N GLU A 359 -32.49 16.15 13.86
CA GLU A 359 -33.82 16.77 13.68
C GLU A 359 -33.71 18.17 13.05
N PRO A 360 -34.37 18.43 11.90
CA PRO A 360 -35.41 17.62 11.24
C PRO A 360 -34.91 16.60 10.17
N ASN A 361 -33.61 16.50 9.90
CA ASN A 361 -33.07 15.80 8.74
C ASN A 361 -32.22 14.56 9.10
N ILE A 362 -32.16 13.61 8.18
CA ILE A 362 -31.18 12.53 8.21
C ILE A 362 -29.90 13.05 7.55
N THR A 363 -28.76 12.99 8.25
CA THR A 363 -27.49 13.51 7.75
C THR A 363 -26.39 12.46 7.79
N PHE A 364 -25.49 12.54 6.81
CA PHE A 364 -24.28 11.73 6.76
C PHE A 364 -23.11 12.48 7.41
N ILE A 365 -22.26 11.77 8.14
CA ILE A 365 -21.02 12.32 8.72
C ILE A 365 -19.86 11.39 8.37
N PRO A 366 -18.94 11.79 7.47
CA PRO A 366 -18.91 13.05 6.71
C PRO A 366 -20.07 13.17 5.71
N SER A 367 -20.41 14.40 5.36
CA SER A 367 -21.53 14.72 4.46
C SER A 367 -21.30 14.14 3.06
N LEU A 368 -22.38 13.67 2.43
CA LEU A 368 -22.38 13.19 1.05
C LEU A 368 -22.85 14.27 0.06
N ASP A 369 -23.21 15.46 0.55
CA ASP A 369 -23.61 16.55 -0.32
C ASP A 369 -22.42 17.05 -1.14
N THR A 370 -22.62 17.12 -2.45
CA THR A 370 -21.66 17.65 -3.42
C THR A 370 -21.26 19.11 -3.17
N SER A 371 -22.11 19.88 -2.47
CA SER A 371 -21.88 21.30 -2.18
C SER A 371 -21.14 21.55 -0.87
N ASP A 372 -20.98 20.52 -0.03
CA ASP A 372 -20.39 20.67 1.30
C ASP A 372 -18.86 20.71 1.24
N PRO A 373 -18.19 21.79 1.70
CA PRO A 373 -16.74 21.87 1.74
C PRO A 373 -16.09 20.82 2.66
N ASP A 374 -16.82 20.29 3.65
CA ASP A 374 -16.34 19.24 4.56
C ASP A 374 -16.91 17.85 4.19
N GLY A 375 -17.53 17.72 3.02
CA GLY A 375 -18.10 16.48 2.51
C GLY A 375 -17.07 15.49 1.96
N LEU A 376 -17.52 14.25 1.70
CA LEU A 376 -16.70 13.15 1.18
C LEU A 376 -16.03 13.51 -0.16
N LYS A 377 -16.76 14.17 -1.06
CA LYS A 377 -16.25 14.59 -2.37
C LYS A 377 -15.11 15.61 -2.23
N SER A 378 -15.26 16.58 -1.34
CA SER A 378 -14.22 17.56 -1.02
C SER A 378 -13.01 16.89 -0.37
N LEU A 379 -13.23 15.97 0.57
CA LEU A 379 -12.17 15.19 1.21
C LEU A 379 -11.31 14.45 0.18
N ILE A 380 -11.94 13.70 -0.74
CA ILE A 380 -11.22 12.92 -1.76
C ILE A 380 -10.55 13.84 -2.79
N THR A 381 -11.21 14.92 -3.21
CA THR A 381 -10.60 15.95 -4.06
C THR A 381 -9.36 16.55 -3.40
N GLY A 382 -9.42 16.79 -2.09
CA GLY A 382 -8.28 17.21 -1.28
C GLY A 382 -7.15 16.17 -1.26
N LEU A 383 -7.46 14.88 -1.14
CA LEU A 383 -6.44 13.81 -1.21
C LEU A 383 -5.77 13.76 -2.59
N ILE A 384 -6.54 13.88 -3.67
CA ILE A 384 -6.03 13.93 -5.04
C ILE A 384 -5.10 15.13 -5.21
N ASN A 385 -5.53 16.32 -4.76
CA ASN A 385 -4.72 17.53 -4.81
C ASN A 385 -3.44 17.38 -3.98
N ASP A 386 -3.51 16.84 -2.76
CA ASP A 386 -2.32 16.59 -1.93
C ASP A 386 -1.30 15.69 -2.63
N ILE A 387 -1.78 14.62 -3.31
CA ILE A 387 -0.93 13.71 -4.08
C ILE A 387 -0.26 14.46 -5.22
N ILE A 388 -1.02 15.21 -6.02
CA ILE A 388 -0.49 15.97 -7.15
C ILE A 388 0.49 17.06 -6.68
N ASP A 389 0.18 17.74 -5.59
CA ASP A 389 0.99 18.82 -5.02
C ASP A 389 2.37 18.35 -4.56
N THR A 390 2.56 17.04 -4.31
CA THR A 390 3.90 16.49 -4.05
C THR A 390 4.86 16.69 -5.25
N SER A 391 4.33 16.69 -6.47
CA SER A 391 5.13 16.91 -7.69
C SER A 391 5.54 18.37 -7.89
N ALA A 392 4.79 19.32 -7.32
CA ALA A 392 5.10 20.75 -7.38
C ALA A 392 6.29 21.17 -6.50
N ILE A 393 6.72 20.29 -5.59
CA ILE A 393 7.84 20.56 -4.67
C ILE A 393 9.18 20.55 -5.41
N VAL A 394 9.28 19.74 -6.47
CA VAL A 394 10.50 19.61 -7.26
C VAL A 394 10.50 20.74 -8.28
N GLU A 395 11.44 21.67 -8.14
CA GLU A 395 11.69 22.68 -9.18
C GLU A 395 12.23 22.01 -10.44
N ARG A 396 11.79 22.49 -11.60
CA ARG A 396 12.22 21.90 -12.86
C ARG A 396 13.70 22.14 -13.11
N PHE A 397 14.43 21.08 -13.46
CA PHE A 397 15.86 21.17 -13.74
C PHE A 397 16.13 21.68 -15.16
N SER A 398 15.30 21.29 -16.13
CA SER A 398 15.37 21.76 -17.51
C SER A 398 15.02 23.25 -17.61
N LYS A 399 15.87 24.02 -18.32
CA LYS A 399 15.63 25.42 -18.69
C LYS A 399 14.95 25.57 -20.05
N THR A 400 14.97 24.53 -20.87
CA THR A 400 14.42 24.53 -22.24
C THR A 400 12.91 24.25 -22.24
N THR A 401 12.43 23.51 -21.24
CA THR A 401 11.01 23.14 -21.14
C THR A 401 10.26 24.11 -20.25
N ALA A 402 9.24 24.77 -20.80
CA ALA A 402 8.36 25.65 -20.05
C ALA A 402 7.29 24.84 -19.29
N GLY A 403 6.99 25.27 -18.06
CA GLY A 403 5.98 24.65 -17.19
C GLY A 403 6.54 23.76 -16.09
N SER A 404 5.80 23.63 -15.00
CA SER A 404 6.18 22.81 -13.84
C SER A 404 5.88 21.32 -14.06
N TYR A 405 6.55 20.41 -13.33
CA TYR A 405 6.20 18.98 -13.38
C TYR A 405 4.73 18.73 -13.04
N LYS A 406 4.17 19.51 -12.12
CA LYS A 406 2.76 19.42 -11.74
C LYS A 406 1.83 19.64 -12.93
N GLU A 407 2.07 20.67 -13.73
CA GLU A 407 1.23 20.97 -14.91
C GLU A 407 1.31 19.85 -15.95
N GLU A 408 2.50 19.30 -16.17
CA GLU A 408 2.72 18.17 -17.10
C GLU A 408 2.01 16.90 -16.63
N ILE A 409 2.05 16.61 -15.33
CA ILE A 409 1.36 15.46 -14.73
C ILE A 409 -0.16 15.65 -14.72
N GLN A 410 -0.65 16.86 -14.44
CA GLN A 410 -2.09 17.16 -14.46
C GLN A 410 -2.69 17.11 -15.87
N ALA A 411 -1.90 17.42 -16.90
CA ALA A 411 -2.33 17.34 -18.30
C ALA A 411 -2.25 15.91 -18.88
N ASN A 412 -1.68 14.95 -18.15
CA ASN A 412 -1.52 13.58 -18.63
C ASN A 412 -2.87 12.85 -18.66
N GLU A 413 -3.19 12.25 -19.82
CA GLU A 413 -4.45 11.56 -20.08
C GLU A 413 -4.72 10.42 -19.08
N ASP A 414 -3.72 9.59 -18.78
CA ASP A 414 -3.86 8.45 -17.85
C ASP A 414 -4.24 8.92 -16.43
N ILE A 415 -3.66 10.04 -15.98
CA ILE A 415 -3.93 10.60 -14.63
C ILE A 415 -5.32 11.23 -14.60
N VAL A 416 -5.70 11.94 -15.66
CA VAL A 416 -7.04 12.52 -15.80
C VAL A 416 -8.10 11.42 -15.84
N GLU A 417 -7.85 10.30 -16.52
CA GLU A 417 -8.73 9.14 -16.55
C GLU A 417 -8.90 8.54 -15.15
N ILE A 418 -7.81 8.26 -14.43
CA ILE A 418 -7.87 7.73 -13.05
C ILE A 418 -8.65 8.68 -12.13
N ILE A 419 -8.43 9.99 -12.22
CA ILE A 419 -9.17 10.98 -11.41
C ILE A 419 -10.66 10.97 -11.77
N THR A 420 -10.99 10.89 -13.06
CA THR A 420 -12.37 10.85 -13.55
C THR A 420 -13.09 9.59 -13.06
N ASP A 421 -12.42 8.44 -13.08
CA ASP A 421 -12.95 7.17 -12.57
C ASP A 421 -13.24 7.24 -11.06
N ILE A 422 -12.29 7.75 -10.27
CA ILE A 422 -12.46 7.98 -8.83
C ILE A 422 -13.68 8.87 -8.58
N MET A 423 -13.81 9.99 -9.31
CA MET A 423 -14.93 10.91 -9.15
C MET A 423 -16.27 10.30 -9.58
N SER A 424 -16.31 9.54 -10.66
CA SER A 424 -17.52 8.83 -11.11
C SER A 424 -17.97 7.77 -10.09
N ASN A 425 -17.03 7.04 -9.49
CA ASN A 425 -17.34 6.06 -8.46
C ASN A 425 -17.92 6.72 -7.20
N ILE A 426 -17.44 7.90 -6.82
CA ILE A 426 -18.02 8.68 -5.72
C ILE A 426 -19.44 9.11 -6.05
N ASP A 427 -19.68 9.69 -7.23
CA ASP A 427 -21.01 10.17 -7.61
C ASP A 427 -22.05 9.03 -7.61
N LYS A 428 -21.68 7.82 -8.06
CA LYS A 428 -22.54 6.61 -7.95
C LYS A 428 -22.85 6.22 -6.51
N VAL A 429 -21.84 6.16 -5.64
CA VAL A 429 -22.05 5.85 -4.21
C VAL A 429 -22.94 6.87 -3.53
N VAL A 430 -22.77 8.15 -3.86
CA VAL A 430 -23.59 9.23 -3.30
C VAL A 430 -25.05 9.05 -3.70
N GLU A 431 -25.33 8.78 -4.98
CA GLU A 431 -26.68 8.49 -5.48
C GLU A 431 -27.31 7.28 -4.77
N GLU A 432 -26.62 6.13 -4.76
CA GLU A 432 -27.11 4.91 -4.09
C GLU A 432 -27.30 5.09 -2.57
N SER A 433 -26.46 5.89 -1.92
CA SER A 433 -26.56 6.18 -0.48
C SER A 433 -27.78 7.05 -0.15
N TYR A 434 -28.13 8.01 -1.01
CA TYR A 434 -29.34 8.82 -0.85
C TYR A 434 -30.60 8.02 -1.17
N GLU A 435 -30.59 7.18 -2.21
CA GLU A 435 -31.69 6.24 -2.47
C GLU A 435 -31.94 5.29 -1.27
N PHE A 436 -30.85 4.85 -0.63
CA PHE A 436 -30.96 4.07 0.61
C PHE A 436 -31.60 4.86 1.75
N CYS A 437 -31.29 6.16 1.88
CA CYS A 437 -31.89 7.04 2.88
C CYS A 437 -33.39 7.30 2.65
N ASP A 438 -33.80 7.38 1.39
CA ASP A 438 -35.19 7.61 1.02
C ASP A 438 -36.12 6.50 1.53
N ASN A 439 -35.62 5.28 1.68
CA ASN A 439 -36.36 4.17 2.30
C ASN A 439 -36.76 4.46 3.76
N TYR A 440 -36.04 5.35 4.46
CA TYR A 440 -36.36 5.71 5.85
C TYR A 440 -37.26 6.95 5.97
N GLN A 441 -37.56 7.64 4.87
CA GLN A 441 -38.47 8.79 4.88
C GLN A 441 -39.90 8.40 5.30
N SER A 442 -40.28 7.12 5.16
CA SER A 442 -41.54 6.60 5.70
C SER A 442 -41.67 6.78 7.22
N TYR A 443 -40.55 6.87 7.94
CA TYR A 443 -40.51 7.07 9.39
C TYR A 443 -40.49 8.56 9.78
N ALA A 444 -40.50 9.49 8.82
CA ALA A 444 -40.26 10.92 9.07
C ALA A 444 -41.24 11.57 10.04
N TYR A 445 -42.50 11.11 10.08
CA TYR A 445 -43.51 11.57 11.02
C TYR A 445 -43.04 11.42 12.49
N LEU A 446 -42.17 10.45 12.81
CA LEU A 446 -41.72 10.21 14.18
C LEU A 446 -40.84 11.34 14.73
N TRP A 447 -40.15 12.11 13.90
CA TRP A 447 -39.27 13.19 14.34
C TRP A 447 -39.67 14.57 13.82
N LEU A 448 -40.60 14.64 12.86
CA LEU A 448 -41.18 15.90 12.39
C LEU A 448 -42.43 16.31 13.18
N ASP A 449 -43.22 15.35 13.66
CA ASP A 449 -44.47 15.66 14.36
C ASP A 449 -44.24 16.03 15.83
N ASP A 450 -45.04 16.99 16.30
CA ASP A 450 -45.06 17.39 17.72
C ASP A 450 -45.82 16.35 18.56
N ARG A 451 -45.09 15.74 19.50
CA ARG A 451 -45.59 14.72 20.42
C ARG A 451 -46.80 15.17 21.22
N ASP A 452 -46.79 16.41 21.71
CA ASP A 452 -47.88 16.91 22.56
C ASP A 452 -49.15 17.14 21.73
N GLN A 453 -49.01 17.66 20.50
CA GLN A 453 -50.15 17.84 19.59
C GLN A 453 -50.74 16.49 19.16
N TYR A 454 -49.89 15.52 18.85
CA TYR A 454 -50.29 14.17 18.49
C TYR A 454 -51.07 13.48 19.64
N LEU A 455 -50.59 13.62 20.88
CA LEU A 455 -51.30 13.14 22.06
C LEU A 455 -52.65 13.86 22.25
N HIS A 456 -52.68 15.19 22.13
CA HIS A 456 -53.92 15.95 22.27
C HIS A 456 -54.97 15.58 21.21
N GLN A 457 -54.55 15.36 19.97
CA GLN A 457 -55.44 14.87 18.91
C GLN A 457 -56.00 13.48 19.26
N PHE A 458 -55.13 12.58 19.74
CA PHE A 458 -55.56 11.26 20.18
C PHE A 458 -56.54 11.31 21.36
N LEU A 459 -56.30 12.16 22.36
CA LEU A 459 -57.17 12.33 23.53
C LEU A 459 -58.54 12.91 23.17
N ASN A 460 -58.63 13.74 22.13
CA ASN A 460 -59.88 14.36 21.70
C ASN A 460 -60.73 13.47 20.80
N TYR A 461 -60.12 12.63 19.95
CA TYR A 461 -60.83 11.91 18.89
C TYR A 461 -60.69 10.38 18.94
N GLY A 462 -59.85 9.85 19.83
CA GLY A 462 -59.63 8.41 20.02
C GLY A 462 -58.89 7.72 18.87
N ARG A 463 -58.47 8.49 17.87
CA ARG A 463 -57.71 8.07 16.70
C ARG A 463 -56.88 9.24 16.17
N GLN A 464 -55.89 8.91 15.36
CA GLN A 464 -55.19 9.88 14.53
C GLN A 464 -56.15 10.46 13.49
N LEU A 465 -56.20 11.78 13.36
CA LEU A 465 -56.95 12.45 12.30
C LEU A 465 -56.14 12.45 11.01
N THR A 466 -56.79 12.21 9.88
CA THR A 466 -56.14 12.41 8.57
C THR A 466 -55.93 13.90 8.30
N ASN A 467 -54.95 14.24 7.45
CA ASN A 467 -54.67 15.63 7.10
C ASN A 467 -55.91 16.37 6.55
N ASP A 468 -56.74 15.66 5.77
CA ASP A 468 -58.02 16.20 5.26
C ASP A 468 -59.00 16.51 6.41
N GLU A 469 -59.09 15.64 7.43
CA GLU A 469 -59.96 15.83 8.61
C GLU A 469 -59.49 16.96 9.53
N LEU A 470 -58.17 17.18 9.63
CA LEU A 470 -57.56 18.34 10.29
C LEU A 470 -57.92 19.65 9.56
N GLU A 471 -57.97 19.63 8.23
CA GLU A 471 -58.35 20.77 7.41
C GLU A 471 -59.85 21.10 7.54
N TYR A 472 -60.73 20.09 7.57
CA TYR A 472 -62.16 20.25 7.84
C TYR A 472 -62.44 20.81 9.25
N LEU A 473 -61.62 20.48 10.25
CA LEU A 473 -61.69 21.05 11.60
C LEU A 473 -61.32 22.54 11.62
N GLY A 474 -60.29 22.94 10.85
CA GLY A 474 -59.89 24.33 10.68
C GLY A 474 -60.96 25.19 9.99
N MET A 475 -61.76 24.59 9.10
CA MET A 475 -62.83 25.26 8.35
C MET A 475 -64.21 25.24 9.06
N GLN A 476 -64.35 24.61 10.24
CA GLN A 476 -65.62 24.43 10.95
C GLN A 476 -66.72 23.80 10.07
N ASP A 477 -66.35 22.82 9.23
CA ASP A 477 -67.29 22.13 8.35
C ASP A 477 -68.17 21.13 9.14
N PRO A 478 -69.47 20.97 8.85
CA PRO A 478 -70.31 19.91 9.44
C PRO A 478 -69.80 18.47 9.22
N MET A 479 -68.87 18.23 8.29
CA MET A 479 -68.17 16.95 8.10
C MET A 479 -66.98 16.75 9.07
N ALA A 480 -66.66 17.74 9.90
CA ALA A 480 -65.57 17.66 10.88
C ALA A 480 -65.83 16.53 11.90
N PRO A 481 -64.80 15.73 12.23
CA PRO A 481 -64.94 14.64 13.20
C PRO A 481 -65.37 15.19 14.56
N LYS A 482 -66.30 14.48 15.20
CA LYS A 482 -66.81 14.85 16.52
C LYS A 482 -65.84 14.36 17.60
N PRO A 483 -65.65 15.13 18.69
CA PRO A 483 -64.83 14.69 19.82
C PRO A 483 -65.37 13.36 20.37
N ASN A 484 -64.51 12.35 20.39
CA ASN A 484 -64.81 11.04 20.94
C ASN A 484 -63.58 10.59 21.74
N PRO A 485 -63.64 10.61 23.08
CA PRO A 485 -62.47 10.28 23.89
C PRO A 485 -62.03 8.82 23.63
N PRO A 486 -60.71 8.55 23.63
CA PRO A 486 -60.17 7.22 23.37
C PRO A 486 -60.68 6.18 24.36
N LYS A 487 -60.96 4.98 23.84
CA LYS A 487 -61.21 3.79 24.65
C LYS A 487 -59.90 3.09 25.01
N MET A 488 -59.93 2.29 26.07
CA MET A 488 -58.80 1.47 26.54
C MET A 488 -58.14 0.63 25.43
N GLU A 489 -58.96 -0.02 24.60
CA GLU A 489 -58.47 -0.85 23.48
C GLU A 489 -57.66 -0.03 22.47
N GLN A 490 -58.02 1.24 22.25
CA GLN A 490 -57.31 2.13 21.33
C GLN A 490 -55.97 2.58 21.90
N PHE A 491 -55.85 2.76 23.22
CA PHE A 491 -54.54 3.00 23.85
C PHE A 491 -53.63 1.78 23.71
N ARG A 492 -54.17 0.58 23.94
CA ARG A 492 -53.42 -0.68 23.75
C ARG A 492 -52.95 -0.82 22.29
N GLU A 493 -53.84 -0.62 21.32
CA GLU A 493 -53.48 -0.68 19.89
C GLU A 493 -52.38 0.31 19.52
N GLN A 494 -52.44 1.56 20.01
CA GLN A 494 -51.39 2.54 19.73
C GLN A 494 -50.06 2.18 20.38
N ILE A 495 -50.06 1.71 21.63
CA ILE A 495 -48.83 1.25 22.30
C ILE A 495 -48.24 0.04 21.56
N ASP A 496 -49.07 -0.95 21.20
CA ASP A 496 -48.66 -2.13 20.45
C ASP A 496 -48.12 -1.75 19.06
N ASN A 497 -48.70 -0.75 18.40
CA ASN A 497 -48.18 -0.24 17.12
C ASN A 497 -46.76 0.32 17.26
N PHE A 498 -46.49 1.13 18.29
CA PHE A 498 -45.13 1.66 18.53
C PHE A 498 -44.15 0.58 19.01
N GLU A 499 -44.60 -0.42 19.78
CA GLU A 499 -43.75 -1.56 20.16
C GLU A 499 -43.43 -2.44 18.95
N ASN A 500 -44.41 -2.70 18.08
CA ASN A 500 -44.19 -3.40 16.81
C ASN A 500 -43.26 -2.62 15.89
N LEU A 501 -43.40 -1.29 15.81
CA LEU A 501 -42.51 -0.43 15.05
C LEU A 501 -41.08 -0.46 15.61
N SER A 502 -40.92 -0.46 16.93
CA SER A 502 -39.62 -0.64 17.59
C SER A 502 -38.99 -1.99 17.20
N ASN A 503 -39.77 -3.08 17.20
CA ASN A 503 -39.29 -4.40 16.79
C ASN A 503 -38.89 -4.43 15.30
N GLN A 504 -39.65 -3.78 14.42
CA GLN A 504 -39.30 -3.64 13.00
C GLN A 504 -37.98 -2.89 12.82
N VAL A 505 -37.81 -1.75 13.51
CA VAL A 505 -36.57 -0.96 13.46
C VAL A 505 -35.37 -1.73 14.05
N GLU A 506 -35.60 -2.62 15.01
CA GLU A 506 -34.55 -3.47 15.58
C GLU A 506 -34.00 -4.49 14.58
N THR A 507 -34.80 -4.90 13.59
CA THR A 507 -34.34 -5.78 12.49
C THR A 507 -33.48 -5.09 11.43
N ILE A 508 -33.41 -3.75 11.43
CA ILE A 508 -32.57 -2.99 10.49
C ILE A 508 -31.09 -3.35 10.72
N GLY A 509 -30.37 -3.58 9.63
CA GLY A 509 -28.94 -3.88 9.63
C GLY A 509 -28.11 -2.77 10.29
N GLU A 510 -27.01 -3.14 10.95
CA GLU A 510 -26.14 -2.19 11.64
C GLU A 510 -25.21 -1.43 10.68
N THR A 511 -24.86 -2.03 9.55
CA THR A 511 -23.93 -1.47 8.57
C THR A 511 -24.35 -1.89 7.16
N GLU A 512 -24.26 -0.96 6.22
CA GLU A 512 -24.43 -1.24 4.79
C GLU A 512 -23.12 -0.95 4.04
N ILE A 513 -22.82 -1.74 3.02
CA ILE A 513 -21.59 -1.60 2.22
C ILE A 513 -21.97 -1.41 0.75
N PHE A 514 -21.67 -0.22 0.22
CA PHE A 514 -21.87 0.14 -1.17
C PHE A 514 -20.63 -0.17 -1.99
N HIS A 515 -20.81 -0.86 -3.11
CA HIS A 515 -19.76 -1.22 -4.07
C HIS A 515 -18.47 -1.83 -3.44
N ARG A 516 -18.57 -2.41 -2.23
CA ARG A 516 -17.49 -3.00 -1.41
C ARG A 516 -16.43 -2.04 -0.85
N TRP A 517 -16.37 -0.80 -1.34
CA TRP A 517 -15.35 0.17 -0.92
C TRP A 517 -15.88 1.26 0.03
N PHE A 518 -17.20 1.49 0.08
CA PHE A 518 -17.81 2.51 0.94
C PHE A 518 -18.72 1.87 1.98
N LYS A 519 -18.51 2.20 3.25
CA LYS A 519 -19.29 1.67 4.37
C LYS A 519 -20.14 2.78 4.99
N VAL A 520 -21.42 2.50 5.19
CA VAL A 520 -22.33 3.36 5.98
C VAL A 520 -22.63 2.68 7.32
N ASP A 521 -22.28 3.36 8.41
CA ASP A 521 -22.64 2.94 9.77
C ASP A 521 -24.03 3.49 10.12
N VAL A 522 -25.01 2.59 10.23
CA VAL A 522 -26.42 2.92 10.49
C VAL A 522 -26.73 2.85 12.00
N ARG A 523 -25.81 2.35 12.84
CA ARG A 523 -26.04 2.20 14.29
C ARG A 523 -26.45 3.50 14.98
N PRO A 524 -25.83 4.67 14.72
CA PRO A 524 -26.24 5.91 15.39
C PRO A 524 -27.67 6.33 15.01
N PHE A 525 -28.04 6.21 13.74
CA PHE A 525 -29.39 6.46 13.26
C PHE A 525 -30.40 5.49 13.89
N LYS A 526 -30.12 4.19 13.87
CA LYS A 526 -30.97 3.16 14.49
C LYS A 526 -31.20 3.43 15.97
N GLN A 527 -30.15 3.77 16.72
CA GLN A 527 -30.25 4.12 18.13
C GLN A 527 -31.11 5.37 18.35
N ALA A 528 -30.91 6.42 17.55
CA ALA A 528 -31.72 7.63 17.62
C ALA A 528 -33.20 7.35 17.33
N LEU A 529 -33.49 6.60 16.26
CA LEU A 529 -34.85 6.22 15.85
C LEU A 529 -35.55 5.38 16.92
N LEU A 530 -34.88 4.36 17.47
CA LEU A 530 -35.41 3.55 18.57
C LEU A 530 -35.70 4.40 19.82
N ASN A 531 -34.81 5.34 20.15
CA ASN A 531 -35.04 6.26 21.27
C ASN A 531 -36.26 7.17 21.02
N THR A 532 -36.44 7.65 19.79
CA THR A 532 -37.62 8.45 19.41
C THR A 532 -38.90 7.63 19.52
N ILE A 533 -38.93 6.40 18.96
CA ILE A 533 -40.09 5.50 19.08
C ILE A 533 -40.41 5.17 20.55
N ARG A 534 -39.39 4.92 21.37
CA ARG A 534 -39.57 4.71 22.82
C ARG A 534 -40.16 5.92 23.52
N LYS A 535 -39.76 7.14 23.15
CA LYS A 535 -40.36 8.37 23.69
C LYS A 535 -41.84 8.48 23.31
N TRP A 536 -42.23 8.10 22.09
CA TRP A 536 -43.63 8.04 21.66
C TRP A 536 -44.45 7.04 22.48
N GLY A 537 -43.96 5.80 22.62
CA GLY A 537 -44.62 4.79 23.46
C GLY A 537 -44.72 5.22 24.94
N ASN A 538 -43.65 5.79 25.49
CA ASN A 538 -43.60 6.28 26.86
C ASN A 538 -44.56 7.44 27.10
N MET A 539 -44.79 8.32 26.14
CA MET A 539 -45.74 9.43 26.28
C MET A 539 -47.17 8.93 26.57
N PHE A 540 -47.65 7.91 25.84
CA PHE A 540 -48.97 7.31 26.09
C PHE A 540 -49.04 6.64 27.46
N LYS A 541 -47.98 5.89 27.78
CA LYS A 541 -47.74 5.21 29.05
C LYS A 541 -47.75 6.19 30.24
N ASP A 542 -47.00 7.28 30.17
CA ASP A 542 -46.90 8.33 31.18
C ASP A 542 -48.22 9.10 31.35
N HIS A 543 -48.94 9.36 30.25
CA HIS A 543 -50.27 9.97 30.32
C HIS A 543 -51.26 9.07 31.06
N LEU A 544 -51.24 7.74 30.81
CA LEU A 544 -52.08 6.78 31.53
C LEU A 544 -51.72 6.73 33.02
N VAL A 545 -50.44 6.69 33.37
CA VAL A 545 -49.97 6.74 34.77
C VAL A 545 -50.43 8.03 35.45
N THR A 546 -50.24 9.18 34.79
CA THR A 546 -50.62 10.49 35.32
C THR A 546 -52.14 10.59 35.50
N THR A 547 -52.92 10.08 34.55
CA THR A 547 -54.39 10.06 34.62
C THR A 547 -54.89 9.19 35.76
N VAL A 548 -54.34 7.98 35.94
CA VAL A 548 -54.72 7.10 37.06
C VAL A 548 -54.31 7.71 38.40
N THR A 549 -53.09 8.26 38.49
CA THR A 549 -52.57 8.85 39.72
C THR A 549 -53.35 10.11 40.12
N SER A 550 -53.58 11.04 39.20
CA SER A 550 -54.35 12.27 39.49
C SER A 550 -55.79 11.95 39.86
N SER A 551 -56.43 11.04 39.13
CA SER A 551 -57.84 10.71 39.35
C SER A 551 -58.08 9.95 40.67
N LEU A 552 -57.16 9.07 41.09
CA LEU A 552 -57.21 8.43 42.42
C LEU A 552 -56.84 9.42 43.55
N CYS A 553 -55.85 10.28 43.36
CA CYS A 553 -55.50 11.33 44.33
C CYS A 553 -56.63 12.34 44.52
N ASP A 554 -57.28 12.78 43.45
CA ASP A 554 -58.43 13.69 43.49
C ASP A 554 -59.62 13.03 44.20
N LEU A 555 -59.83 11.73 43.98
CA LEU A 555 -60.86 10.98 44.69
C LEU A 555 -60.54 10.85 46.18
N SER A 556 -59.29 10.56 46.54
CA SER A 556 -58.81 10.52 47.92
C SER A 556 -58.99 11.86 48.64
N ASN A 557 -58.58 12.96 47.99
CA ASN A 557 -58.77 14.31 48.51
C ASN A 557 -60.26 14.65 48.68
N PHE A 558 -61.10 14.26 47.72
CA PHE A 558 -62.54 14.46 47.82
C PHE A 558 -63.17 13.67 48.96
N ILE A 559 -62.80 12.40 49.14
CA ILE A 559 -63.27 11.54 50.22
C ILE A 559 -62.90 12.15 51.57
N ARG A 560 -61.64 12.58 51.74
CA ARG A 560 -61.18 13.24 52.97
C ARG A 560 -61.96 14.52 53.26
N LEU A 561 -62.13 15.39 52.27
CA LEU A 561 -62.90 16.64 52.42
C LEU A 561 -64.39 16.40 52.67
N ALA A 562 -64.98 15.38 52.03
CA ALA A 562 -66.36 14.99 52.25
C ALA A 562 -66.58 14.40 53.65
N ASP A 563 -65.69 13.53 54.13
CA ASP A 563 -65.76 12.97 55.48
C ASP A 563 -65.55 14.06 56.54
N GLU A 564 -64.55 14.94 56.39
CA GLU A 564 -64.33 16.09 57.27
C GLU A 564 -65.55 17.03 57.29
N GLY A 565 -66.14 17.30 56.12
CA GLY A 565 -67.33 18.15 55.98
C GLY A 565 -68.60 17.53 56.56
N LEU A 566 -68.79 16.22 56.43
CA LEU A 566 -69.96 15.50 56.94
C LEU A 566 -69.90 15.24 58.44
N GLN A 567 -68.71 15.17 59.04
CA GLN A 567 -68.52 14.99 60.48
C GLN A 567 -68.60 16.30 61.27
N GLN A 568 -68.78 17.45 60.62
CA GLN A 568 -69.02 18.71 61.31
C GLN A 568 -70.34 18.66 62.10
N THR A 569 -70.25 18.92 63.41
CA THR A 569 -71.40 18.96 64.31
C THR A 569 -72.28 20.17 64.01
N VAL A 570 -73.54 19.95 63.62
CA VAL A 570 -74.52 21.03 63.40
C VAL A 570 -75.32 21.25 64.69
N ILE A 571 -75.26 22.46 65.23
CA ILE A 571 -76.04 22.90 66.40
C ILE A 571 -77.29 23.64 65.92
N GLU A 572 -78.41 23.51 66.64
CA GLU A 572 -79.67 24.22 66.32
C GLU A 572 -79.47 25.74 66.20
N GLY A 573 -79.78 26.30 65.02
CA GLY A 573 -79.68 27.73 64.71
C GLY A 573 -78.47 28.16 63.88
N ASP A 574 -77.52 27.26 63.58
CA ASP A 574 -76.39 27.54 62.69
C ASP A 574 -76.71 27.19 61.22
N TYR A 575 -77.32 28.14 60.52
CA TYR A 575 -77.68 28.02 59.11
C TYR A 575 -76.47 27.76 58.20
N GLN A 576 -75.30 28.30 58.53
CA GLN A 576 -74.12 28.23 57.66
C GLN A 576 -73.44 26.86 57.74
N ALA A 577 -73.36 26.27 58.93
CA ALA A 577 -72.92 24.89 59.11
C ALA A 577 -73.89 23.89 58.44
N LEU A 578 -75.21 24.12 58.57
CA LEU A 578 -76.24 23.27 57.96
C LEU A 578 -76.14 23.26 56.42
N VAL A 579 -75.95 24.43 55.80
CA VAL A 579 -75.81 24.56 54.34
C VAL A 579 -74.53 23.90 53.83
N ASN A 580 -73.40 24.03 54.55
CA ASN A 580 -72.15 23.37 54.19
C ASN A 580 -72.28 21.84 54.23
N VAL A 581 -72.85 21.27 55.30
CA VAL A 581 -73.09 19.83 55.42
C VAL A 581 -74.06 19.32 54.34
N MET A 582 -75.10 20.10 54.00
CA MET A 582 -75.99 19.76 52.88
C MET A 582 -75.32 19.85 51.53
N GLY A 583 -74.40 20.80 51.32
CA GLY A 583 -73.60 20.90 50.10
C GLY A 583 -72.72 19.67 49.90
N PHE A 584 -72.07 19.17 50.95
CA PHE A 584 -71.32 17.92 50.88
C PHE A 584 -72.22 16.70 50.68
N LEU A 585 -73.41 16.63 51.30
CA LEU A 585 -74.39 15.57 51.05
C LEU A 585 -74.90 15.55 49.59
N LEU A 586 -75.07 16.72 48.98
CA LEU A 586 -75.45 16.85 47.57
C LEU A 586 -74.30 16.41 46.65
N ASN A 587 -73.08 16.90 46.89
CA ASN A 587 -71.90 16.54 46.11
C ASN A 587 -71.58 15.03 46.18
N VAL A 588 -71.73 14.41 47.35
CA VAL A 588 -71.58 12.95 47.53
C VAL A 588 -72.64 12.19 46.75
N LYS A 589 -73.89 12.68 46.70
CA LYS A 589 -74.99 12.05 45.96
C LYS A 589 -74.83 12.20 44.44
N GLU A 590 -74.42 13.36 43.96
CA GLU A 590 -74.20 13.63 42.53
C GLU A 590 -73.02 12.83 41.98
N ARG A 591 -71.93 12.74 42.76
CA ARG A 591 -70.72 12.00 42.37
C ARG A 591 -70.84 10.48 42.58
N GLN A 592 -71.94 9.98 43.17
CA GLN A 592 -72.07 8.58 43.56
C GLN A 592 -72.03 7.60 42.38
N VAL A 593 -72.83 7.86 41.36
CA VAL A 593 -72.89 6.99 40.17
C VAL A 593 -71.56 7.03 39.42
N THR A 594 -71.00 8.22 39.23
CA THR A 594 -69.73 8.42 38.52
C THR A 594 -68.53 7.82 39.24
N THR A 595 -68.45 7.92 40.57
CA THR A 595 -67.34 7.34 41.36
C THR A 595 -67.44 5.83 41.45
N ASP A 596 -68.65 5.26 41.58
CA ASP A 596 -68.83 3.80 41.61
C ASP A 596 -68.47 3.15 40.26
N GLU A 597 -68.71 3.83 39.13
CA GLU A 597 -68.33 3.37 37.78
C GLU A 597 -66.85 3.61 37.43
N MET A 598 -66.16 4.54 38.11
CA MET A 598 -64.78 4.95 37.82
C MET A 598 -63.72 3.91 38.21
N PHE A 599 -63.97 3.12 39.25
CA PHE A 599 -63.01 2.12 39.73
C PHE A 599 -62.76 0.96 38.75
N GLY A 600 -63.72 0.64 37.87
CA GLY A 600 -63.58 -0.40 36.86
C GLY A 600 -62.52 -0.04 35.81
N PRO A 601 -62.71 1.05 35.04
CA PRO A 601 -61.74 1.51 34.05
C PRO A 601 -60.34 1.76 34.63
N GLN A 602 -60.22 2.26 35.86
CA GLN A 602 -58.92 2.45 36.52
C GLN A 602 -58.20 1.15 36.84
N ARG A 603 -58.92 0.07 37.19
CA ARG A 603 -58.36 -1.27 37.36
C ARG A 603 -57.82 -1.80 36.03
N ASP A 604 -58.60 -1.64 34.96
CA ASP A 604 -58.22 -2.07 33.62
C ASP A 604 -56.98 -1.28 33.11
N ILE A 605 -56.88 0.02 33.41
CA ILE A 605 -55.68 0.81 33.10
C ILE A 605 -54.45 0.29 33.87
N ILE A 606 -54.58 -0.01 35.15
CA ILE A 606 -53.46 -0.54 35.96
C ILE A 606 -53.04 -1.93 35.49
N GLU A 607 -53.98 -2.79 35.09
CA GLU A 607 -53.66 -4.11 34.53
C GLU A 607 -52.90 -3.99 33.21
N LEU A 608 -53.28 -3.03 32.35
CA LEU A 608 -52.55 -2.71 31.13
C LEU A 608 -51.14 -2.17 31.44
N LEU A 609 -51.01 -1.25 32.39
CA LEU A 609 -49.72 -0.68 32.79
C LEU A 609 -48.78 -1.75 33.39
N LYS A 610 -49.34 -2.73 34.12
CA LYS A 610 -48.62 -3.91 34.60
C LYS A 610 -48.21 -4.85 33.46
N PHE A 611 -49.02 -4.99 32.42
CA PHE A 611 -48.68 -5.81 31.25
C PHE A 611 -47.47 -5.26 30.49
N TYR A 612 -47.29 -3.93 30.47
CA TYR A 612 -46.14 -3.26 29.85
C TYR A 612 -45.00 -2.95 30.82
N ASP A 613 -44.95 -3.63 31.98
CA ASP A 613 -43.90 -3.51 33.02
C ASP A 613 -43.59 -2.07 33.46
N MET A 614 -44.62 -1.24 33.62
CA MET A 614 -44.44 0.11 34.14
C MET A 614 -44.41 0.15 35.67
N ASP A 615 -43.46 0.92 36.22
CA ASP A 615 -43.39 1.22 37.65
C ASP A 615 -44.54 2.14 38.07
N ILE A 616 -45.57 1.55 38.66
CA ILE A 616 -46.70 2.27 39.24
C ILE A 616 -46.33 2.61 40.70
N PRO A 617 -46.46 3.89 41.14
CA PRO A 617 -46.21 4.26 42.53
C PRO A 617 -47.00 3.38 43.51
N GLU A 618 -46.37 2.97 44.62
CA GLU A 618 -47.02 2.12 45.63
C GLU A 618 -48.30 2.78 46.18
N GLU A 619 -48.35 4.12 46.24
CA GLU A 619 -49.52 4.86 46.72
C GLU A 619 -50.76 4.61 45.84
N VAL A 620 -50.59 4.44 44.53
CA VAL A 620 -51.70 4.17 43.59
C VAL A 620 -52.30 2.79 43.83
N ASN A 621 -51.47 1.79 44.13
CA ASN A 621 -51.93 0.43 44.48
C ASN A 621 -52.66 0.41 45.83
N VAL A 622 -52.16 1.15 46.82
CA VAL A 622 -52.83 1.30 48.13
C VAL A 622 -54.17 2.04 47.98
N TYR A 623 -54.19 3.15 47.23
CA TYR A 623 -55.42 3.90 46.97
C TYR A 623 -56.48 3.06 46.25
N LEU A 624 -56.10 2.20 45.31
CA LEU A 624 -57.06 1.33 44.63
C LEU A 624 -57.69 0.26 45.55
N GLN A 625 -56.97 -0.17 46.60
CA GLN A 625 -57.50 -1.10 47.60
C GLN A 625 -58.33 -0.39 48.68
N GLU A 626 -57.86 0.76 49.16
CA GLU A 626 -58.47 1.46 50.30
C GLU A 626 -59.59 2.41 49.90
N LEU A 627 -59.50 3.13 48.77
CA LEU A 627 -60.50 4.13 48.38
C LEU A 627 -61.90 3.56 48.14
N PRO A 628 -62.10 2.34 47.59
CA PRO A 628 -63.42 1.72 47.52
C PRO A 628 -64.04 1.49 48.90
N GLU A 629 -63.23 1.12 49.90
CA GLU A 629 -63.70 0.93 51.28
C GLU A 629 -63.99 2.27 51.96
N GLN A 630 -63.09 3.25 51.80
CA GLN A 630 -63.27 4.61 52.33
C GLN A 630 -64.50 5.28 51.71
N TRP A 631 -64.70 5.17 50.39
CA TRP A 631 -65.89 5.67 49.71
C TRP A 631 -67.19 5.02 50.22
N ASN A 632 -67.18 3.71 50.47
CA ASN A 632 -68.31 3.03 51.07
C ASN A 632 -68.59 3.50 52.51
N ASN A 633 -67.55 3.84 53.27
CA ASN A 633 -67.70 4.42 54.60
C ASN A 633 -68.24 5.86 54.53
N THR A 634 -67.74 6.71 53.64
CA THR A 634 -68.30 8.04 53.37
C THR A 634 -69.77 7.97 52.96
N LYS A 635 -70.16 7.01 52.11
CA LYS A 635 -71.58 6.77 51.78
C LYS A 635 -72.42 6.43 53.02
N LYS A 636 -71.92 5.61 53.94
CA LYS A 636 -72.62 5.28 55.21
C LYS A 636 -72.70 6.50 56.15
N ILE A 637 -71.63 7.28 56.26
CA ILE A 637 -71.59 8.52 57.04
C ILE A 637 -72.61 9.52 56.46
N ALA A 638 -72.60 9.72 55.14
CA ALA A 638 -73.56 10.57 54.44
C ALA A 638 -75.02 10.15 54.69
N ILE A 639 -75.34 8.85 54.66
CA ILE A 639 -76.69 8.35 54.98
C ILE A 639 -77.07 8.66 56.44
N THR A 640 -76.13 8.46 57.37
CA THR A 640 -76.36 8.68 58.81
C THR A 640 -76.55 10.16 59.11
N VAL A 641 -75.68 11.02 58.58
CA VAL A 641 -75.74 12.49 58.72
C VAL A 641 -77.01 13.02 58.05
N LYS A 642 -77.40 12.50 56.89
CA LYS A 642 -78.67 12.84 56.25
C LYS A 642 -79.87 12.55 57.14
N GLN A 643 -79.88 11.44 57.89
CA GLN A 643 -80.94 11.13 58.85
C GLN A 643 -80.93 12.06 60.07
N GLN A 644 -79.76 12.45 60.57
CA GLN A 644 -79.60 13.38 61.70
C GLN A 644 -79.95 14.83 61.34
N VAL A 645 -79.63 15.26 60.12
CA VAL A 645 -79.85 16.62 59.62
C VAL A 645 -81.28 16.83 59.09
N ALA A 646 -81.99 15.77 58.68
CA ALA A 646 -83.37 15.83 58.22
C ALA A 646 -84.36 16.56 59.17
N PRO A 647 -84.37 16.32 60.50
CA PRO A 647 -85.23 17.07 61.43
C PRO A 647 -84.81 18.55 61.57
N LEU A 648 -83.51 18.86 61.54
CA LEU A 648 -82.97 20.23 61.59
C LEU A 648 -83.30 21.02 60.32
N GLN A 649 -83.24 20.36 59.15
CA GLN A 649 -83.69 20.90 57.88
C GLN A 649 -85.18 21.21 57.90
N ALA A 650 -86.01 20.30 58.42
CA ALA A 650 -87.45 20.52 58.54
C ALA A 650 -87.77 21.69 59.48
N ALA A 651 -87.03 21.83 60.59
CA ALA A 651 -87.16 22.95 61.52
C ALA A 651 -86.77 24.29 60.88
N GLU A 652 -85.65 24.37 60.16
CA GLU A 652 -85.21 25.58 59.46
C GLU A 652 -86.11 25.94 58.27
N VAL A 653 -86.59 24.97 57.48
CA VAL A 653 -87.59 25.22 56.42
C VAL A 653 -88.88 25.79 57.02
N THR A 654 -89.24 25.38 58.24
CA THR A 654 -90.40 25.93 58.97
C THR A 654 -90.13 27.34 59.51
N CYS A 655 -88.90 27.63 59.98
CA CYS A 655 -88.45 28.99 60.34
C CYS A 655 -88.39 29.93 59.14
N ILE A 656 -87.90 29.48 57.99
CA ILE A 656 -87.86 30.23 56.73
C ILE A 656 -89.30 30.51 56.26
N ARG A 657 -90.21 29.53 56.32
CA ARG A 657 -91.65 29.78 56.06
C ARG A 657 -92.27 30.81 56.99
N LYS A 658 -91.87 30.87 58.26
CA LYS A 658 -92.31 31.91 59.21
C LYS A 658 -91.68 33.30 58.99
N ARG A 659 -90.55 33.38 58.27
CA ARG A 659 -89.87 34.64 57.90
C ARG A 659 -90.35 35.24 56.58
N ILE A 660 -91.03 34.44 55.75
CA ILE A 660 -91.56 34.82 54.42
C ILE A 660 -93.05 35.24 54.50
N VAL A 661 -93.70 35.03 55.64
CA VAL A 661 -95.03 35.58 55.99
C VAL A 661 -94.83 36.80 56.88
#